data_AF-A0ABD0SIW6-F1
#
_entry.id   AF-A0ABD0SIW6-F1
#
_cell.length_a   1.000
_cell.length_b   1.000
_cell.length_c   1.000
_cell.angle_alpha   90.00
_cell.angle_beta   90.00
_cell.angle_gamma   90.00
#
_symmetry.space_group_name_H-M   'P 1'
#
loop_
_entity.id
_entity.type
_entity.pdbx_description
1 polymer ?
#
loop_
_entity_poly.entity_id
_entity_poly.type
_entity_poly.pdbx_seq_one_letter_code
_entity_poly.pdbx_strand_id
1 'polypeptide(L)'
;MRRIWGSVHSKIPKMANLPPRKISHSSKTSKQDTSPLQILLQMGFSRHRALKALAATGNRSVQLASDWLLTHVNDAYIDADEPREYILYASPTGPLLAQLLEFWEKSKKHTGWNGAHNNPPHITLVSFFKAPDETSLQLAKAVKHVVESVGDPPNCPLKLEPYISHNFMGLFVPDEHAEYLKKMAVQYVKLVSSASINLEPHVKSLHISLAYRFDEAAYDDLKTLVDELQPLGPASWELRLYSRDPRFAKHQVHKVTQGYAPQASDELELVLGDYIYLDEKELEGSADGWVHGTSWLTGVTGCLPAVYTQRVAESDAWTLHRAISLGNQGAGADSKSESDSNTDGEMSYPHEDASLLGQEKSEEFYKDWGKYWESVKLHKTEGILNVTHGSGVDWKDQPNSEKGDVEIMTTTTEIPKESEGDDAKRWVFAMRHGERVDLTYGHWVNFCFDEQGRYVRKDLNMPLTLGERAGGKDAYAKDTPLTRIGRFQAHLVGEGMRLAGVTVKHVYASAALRCVETAHEFLKGLQADPSVKIRVEPGLFEFKLWHMAKGLTPFMTPQELQKAGYNVDVDYKPYVNIDVESTETLEDFYARNEKVMQSAVNDTAAEGGNVIFVGHASTLDMTAFAVHKLTTPTDAPYQLSKHLLRVPYCALAALRGKPWRLVSPPVPPSINSSSGRFDWKLLNDIIKQ
;
A
#
# COMPACT_ATOMS: atom_id res chain seq x y z
N MET A 1 -7.71 52.23 69.34
CA MET A 1 -7.98 53.69 69.47
C MET A 1 -8.26 54.27 68.09
N ARG A 2 -8.88 55.46 67.98
CA ARG A 2 -9.12 56.13 66.69
C ARG A 2 -7.81 56.71 66.11
N ARG A 3 -7.68 56.73 64.78
CA ARG A 3 -7.40 57.95 64.00
C ARG A 3 -7.81 57.76 62.54
N ILE A 4 -8.17 58.87 61.90
CA ILE A 4 -8.71 59.02 60.54
C ILE A 4 -8.08 60.31 59.99
N TRP A 5 -7.94 60.42 58.66
CA TRP A 5 -7.91 61.63 57.79
C TRP A 5 -6.75 61.64 56.78
N GLY A 6 -7.03 62.18 55.59
CA GLY A 6 -6.05 62.43 54.52
C GLY A 6 -6.54 61.97 53.13
N SER A 7 -7.08 62.89 52.33
CA SER A 7 -7.52 62.62 50.95
C SER A 7 -7.25 63.83 50.05
N VAL A 8 -6.60 63.61 48.90
CA VAL A 8 -6.55 64.57 47.78
C VAL A 8 -6.66 63.84 46.44
N HIS A 9 -7.52 64.37 45.58
CA HIS A 9 -7.96 63.84 44.30
C HIS A 9 -6.92 63.92 43.16
N SER A 10 -7.03 63.02 42.18
CA SER A 10 -7.05 63.40 40.75
C SER A 10 -7.86 62.37 39.93
N LYS A 11 -8.07 62.58 38.61
CA LYS A 11 -9.19 61.99 37.84
C LYS A 11 -8.80 60.84 36.89
N ILE A 12 -9.79 59.98 36.64
CA ILE A 12 -9.75 58.78 35.77
C ILE A 12 -10.33 59.09 34.37
N PRO A 13 -9.71 58.59 33.28
CA PRO A 13 -10.40 58.15 32.06
C PRO A 13 -10.68 56.64 32.12
N LYS A 14 -11.92 56.21 31.86
CA LYS A 14 -12.30 54.79 31.90
C LYS A 14 -12.05 54.10 30.56
N MET A 15 -11.46 52.90 30.59
CA MET A 15 -11.74 51.84 29.61
C MET A 15 -12.24 50.59 30.35
N ALA A 16 -13.01 49.75 29.67
CA ALA A 16 -13.86 48.76 30.32
C ALA A 16 -13.13 47.43 30.61
N ASN A 17 -13.20 46.98 31.87
CA ASN A 17 -12.83 45.61 32.23
C ASN A 17 -13.96 44.64 31.87
N LEU A 18 -13.65 43.62 31.08
CA LEU A 18 -14.49 42.42 30.97
C LEU A 18 -14.22 41.49 32.18
N PRO A 19 -15.23 40.74 32.67
CA PRO A 19 -15.10 39.94 33.88
C PRO A 19 -14.16 38.72 33.68
N PRO A 20 -13.53 38.22 34.77
CA PRO A 20 -12.62 37.08 34.68
C PRO A 20 -13.35 35.81 34.22
N ARG A 21 -12.75 35.08 33.27
CA ARG A 21 -13.24 33.76 32.86
C ARG A 21 -13.24 32.81 34.05
N LYS A 22 -14.38 32.18 34.32
CA LYS A 22 -14.49 31.12 35.34
C LYS A 22 -13.52 29.99 35.01
N ILE A 23 -12.65 29.64 35.94
CA ILE A 23 -11.89 28.39 35.89
C ILE A 23 -12.90 27.25 36.10
N SER A 24 -13.25 26.55 35.03
CA SER A 24 -13.96 25.29 35.14
C SER A 24 -12.97 24.23 35.63
N HIS A 25 -13.26 23.58 36.76
CA HIS A 25 -12.54 22.36 37.13
C HIS A 25 -12.94 21.26 36.15
N SER A 26 -12.12 21.03 35.13
CA SER A 26 -12.26 19.87 34.24
C SER A 26 -12.20 18.60 35.09
N SER A 27 -13.30 17.85 35.13
CA SER A 27 -13.30 16.48 35.63
C SER A 27 -12.24 15.67 34.89
N LYS A 28 -11.63 14.70 35.57
CA LYS A 28 -10.69 13.77 34.93
C LYS A 28 -11.44 12.94 33.88
N THR A 29 -11.40 13.39 32.62
CA THR A 29 -11.89 12.61 31.49
C THR A 29 -10.99 11.38 31.33
N SER A 30 -11.58 10.19 31.36
CA SER A 30 -10.90 9.00 30.87
C SER A 30 -10.54 9.22 29.40
N LYS A 31 -9.37 8.72 28.98
CA LYS A 31 -9.04 8.65 27.56
C LYS A 31 -10.08 7.76 26.88
N GLN A 32 -10.96 8.35 26.07
CA GLN A 32 -11.82 7.60 25.17
C GLN A 32 -11.05 7.39 23.87
N ASP A 33 -10.72 6.14 23.57
CA ASP A 33 -10.09 5.78 22.31
C ASP A 33 -11.02 6.18 21.16
N THR A 34 -10.57 7.13 20.35
CA THR A 34 -11.36 7.68 19.25
C THR A 34 -11.45 6.63 18.15
N SER A 35 -12.66 6.18 17.85
CA SER A 35 -12.90 5.08 16.91
C SER A 35 -12.44 5.40 15.48
N PRO A 36 -12.10 4.39 14.66
CA PRO A 36 -11.70 4.62 13.26
C PRO A 36 -12.68 5.48 12.46
N LEU A 37 -13.99 5.30 12.69
CA LEU A 37 -15.04 6.12 12.09
C LEU A 37 -14.95 7.59 12.53
N GLN A 38 -14.76 7.86 13.82
CA GLN A 38 -14.63 9.23 14.32
C GLN A 38 -13.40 9.95 13.75
N ILE A 39 -12.30 9.23 13.49
CA ILE A 39 -11.11 9.81 12.86
C ILE A 39 -11.39 10.16 11.39
N LEU A 40 -12.05 9.28 10.62
CA LEU A 40 -12.47 9.59 9.25
C LEU A 40 -13.47 10.76 9.17
N LEU A 41 -14.38 10.88 10.14
CA LEU A 41 -15.28 12.03 10.27
C LEU A 41 -14.51 13.33 10.58
N GLN A 42 -13.47 13.27 11.42
CA GLN A 42 -12.58 14.41 11.70
C GLN A 42 -11.72 14.80 10.48
N MET A 43 -11.44 13.86 9.57
CA MET A 43 -10.80 14.12 8.27
C MET A 43 -11.78 14.72 7.23
N GLY A 44 -13.04 14.97 7.59
CA GLY A 44 -14.04 15.61 6.73
C GLY A 44 -14.83 14.65 5.82
N PHE A 45 -14.58 13.33 5.89
CA PHE A 45 -15.37 12.37 5.12
C PHE A 45 -16.79 12.23 5.68
N SER A 46 -17.78 12.00 4.80
CA SER A 46 -19.17 11.74 5.24
C SER A 46 -19.27 10.40 5.97
N ARG A 47 -20.21 10.28 6.94
CA ARG A 47 -20.42 9.02 7.69
C ARG A 47 -20.66 7.82 6.77
N HIS A 48 -21.43 8.01 5.69
CA HIS A 48 -21.72 6.97 4.72
C HIS A 48 -20.43 6.46 4.05
N ARG A 49 -19.67 7.35 3.41
CA ARG A 49 -18.40 6.98 2.75
C ARG A 49 -17.40 6.38 3.73
N ALA A 50 -17.25 6.98 4.92
CA ALA A 50 -16.33 6.49 5.96
C ALA A 50 -16.68 5.07 6.44
N LEU A 51 -17.96 4.74 6.59
CA LEU A 51 -18.42 3.39 6.92
C LEU A 51 -18.14 2.41 5.79
N LYS A 52 -18.50 2.76 4.55
CA LYS A 52 -18.25 1.92 3.37
C LYS A 52 -16.77 1.61 3.19
N ALA A 53 -15.89 2.59 3.38
CA ALA A 53 -14.44 2.41 3.31
C ALA A 53 -13.90 1.48 4.41
N LEU A 54 -14.42 1.60 5.65
CA LEU A 54 -14.07 0.69 6.74
C LEU A 54 -14.54 -0.75 6.45
N ALA A 55 -15.73 -0.92 5.87
CA ALA A 55 -16.22 -2.23 5.44
C ALA A 55 -15.37 -2.81 4.30
N ALA A 56 -15.15 -2.04 3.22
CA ALA A 56 -14.36 -2.45 2.05
C ALA A 56 -12.90 -2.82 2.40
N THR A 57 -12.32 -2.19 3.42
CA THR A 57 -10.93 -2.46 3.88
C THR A 57 -10.85 -3.39 5.10
N GLY A 58 -11.96 -4.03 5.49
CA GLY A 58 -11.97 -5.04 6.55
C GLY A 58 -11.74 -4.48 7.96
N ASN A 59 -11.99 -3.19 8.17
CA ASN A 59 -11.68 -2.42 9.39
C ASN A 59 -10.20 -2.48 9.82
N ARG A 60 -9.28 -2.80 8.90
CA ARG A 60 -7.85 -3.06 9.22
C ARG A 60 -7.11 -1.85 9.76
N SER A 61 -7.34 -0.65 9.19
CA SER A 61 -6.82 0.62 9.73
C SER A 61 -7.56 1.83 9.17
N VAL A 62 -7.46 2.97 9.86
CA VAL A 62 -7.92 4.28 9.35
C VAL A 62 -7.19 4.67 8.06
N GLN A 63 -5.88 4.39 7.97
CA GLN A 63 -5.08 4.72 6.80
C GLN A 63 -5.65 4.04 5.56
N LEU A 64 -5.79 2.71 5.58
CA LEU A 64 -6.34 1.96 4.43
C LEU A 64 -7.75 2.45 4.04
N ALA A 65 -8.61 2.77 5.01
CA ALA A 65 -9.94 3.30 4.72
C ALA A 65 -9.88 4.72 4.10
N SER A 66 -9.00 5.59 4.59
CA SER A 66 -8.74 6.90 3.96
C SER A 66 -8.13 6.74 2.57
N ASP A 67 -7.29 5.74 2.36
CA ASP A 67 -6.63 5.47 1.09
C ASP A 67 -7.66 4.99 0.04
N TRP A 68 -8.54 4.07 0.45
CA TRP A 68 -9.67 3.61 -0.36
C TRP A 68 -10.59 4.77 -0.77
N LEU A 69 -10.88 5.72 0.14
CA LEU A 69 -11.70 6.89 -0.16
C LEU A 69 -11.10 7.85 -1.18
N LEU A 70 -9.78 7.99 -1.20
CA LEU A 70 -9.08 8.89 -2.13
C LEU A 70 -8.89 8.23 -3.50
N THR A 71 -8.71 6.91 -3.58
CA THR A 71 -8.72 6.18 -4.86
C THR A 71 -10.12 6.16 -5.50
N HIS A 72 -11.16 5.91 -4.71
CA HIS A 72 -12.56 5.84 -5.16
C HIS A 72 -13.23 7.21 -5.32
N VAL A 73 -12.47 8.32 -5.28
CA VAL A 73 -13.01 9.68 -5.40
C VAL A 73 -13.75 9.95 -6.73
N ASN A 74 -13.53 9.12 -7.75
CA ASN A 74 -14.21 9.18 -9.04
C ASN A 74 -15.16 7.96 -9.31
N ASP A 75 -15.38 7.05 -8.33
CA ASP A 75 -16.41 6.00 -8.44
C ASP A 75 -17.79 6.67 -8.36
N ALA A 76 -18.55 6.62 -9.46
CA ALA A 76 -19.88 7.22 -9.57
C ALA A 76 -20.90 6.64 -8.56
N TYR A 77 -20.62 5.46 -8.01
CA TYR A 77 -21.47 4.73 -7.07
C TYR A 77 -20.91 4.70 -5.63
N ILE A 78 -19.86 5.46 -5.31
CA ILE A 78 -19.32 5.51 -3.94
C ILE A 78 -20.41 5.89 -2.91
N ASP A 79 -21.38 6.72 -3.30
CA ASP A 79 -22.53 7.12 -2.48
C ASP A 79 -23.80 6.27 -2.67
N ALA A 80 -23.78 5.18 -3.45
CA ALA A 80 -24.94 4.28 -3.59
C ALA A 80 -25.19 3.47 -2.30
N ASP A 81 -26.45 3.37 -1.86
CA ASP A 81 -26.87 2.62 -0.67
C ASP A 81 -27.05 1.11 -0.97
N GLU A 82 -25.93 0.44 -1.26
CA GLU A 82 -25.85 -0.99 -1.57
C GLU A 82 -25.02 -1.70 -0.47
N PRO A 83 -25.66 -2.42 0.48
CA PRO A 83 -24.95 -3.10 1.57
C PRO A 83 -24.07 -4.24 1.07
N ARG A 84 -22.85 -4.34 1.62
CA ARG A 84 -21.82 -5.29 1.18
C ARG A 84 -22.21 -6.76 1.43
N GLU A 85 -21.77 -7.67 0.56
CA GLU A 85 -22.04 -9.11 0.67
C GLU A 85 -20.93 -9.83 1.45
N TYR A 86 -21.28 -10.50 2.54
CA TYR A 86 -20.39 -11.24 3.44
C TYR A 86 -20.59 -12.76 3.30
N ILE A 87 -19.52 -13.54 3.52
CA ILE A 87 -19.57 -15.01 3.45
C ILE A 87 -18.60 -15.63 4.47
N LEU A 88 -19.02 -16.73 5.13
CA LEU A 88 -18.23 -17.41 6.16
C LEU A 88 -17.82 -18.81 5.71
N TYR A 89 -16.51 -19.03 5.63
CA TYR A 89 -15.88 -20.28 5.22
C TYR A 89 -15.14 -20.95 6.38
N ALA A 90 -15.10 -22.28 6.37
CA ALA A 90 -14.02 -23.05 7.00
C ALA A 90 -13.02 -23.44 5.90
N SER A 91 -11.81 -22.88 5.91
CA SER A 91 -10.75 -23.23 4.96
C SER A 91 -9.77 -24.24 5.58
N PRO A 92 -9.34 -25.27 4.84
CA PRO A 92 -8.26 -26.15 5.28
C PRO A 92 -6.92 -25.40 5.23
N THR A 93 -5.98 -25.83 6.07
CA THR A 93 -4.59 -25.35 6.13
C THR A 93 -3.63 -26.51 6.39
N GLY A 94 -2.34 -26.31 6.09
CA GLY A 94 -1.33 -27.37 6.12
C GLY A 94 -1.38 -28.27 4.86
N PRO A 95 -0.92 -29.53 4.94
CA PRO A 95 -0.73 -30.39 3.76
C PRO A 95 -1.96 -30.57 2.87
N LEU A 96 -3.18 -30.68 3.44
CA LEU A 96 -4.40 -30.76 2.64
C LEU A 96 -4.60 -29.52 1.73
N LEU A 97 -4.25 -28.32 2.21
CA LEU A 97 -4.36 -27.10 1.40
C LEU A 97 -3.38 -27.14 0.21
N ALA A 98 -2.17 -27.65 0.41
CA ALA A 98 -1.19 -27.78 -0.66
C ALA A 98 -1.66 -28.77 -1.75
N GLN A 99 -2.14 -29.96 -1.35
CA GLN A 99 -2.71 -30.95 -2.29
C GLN A 99 -3.89 -30.39 -3.10
N LEU A 100 -4.81 -29.65 -2.46
CA LEU A 100 -5.97 -29.07 -3.14
C LEU A 100 -5.58 -27.97 -4.15
N LEU A 101 -4.57 -27.16 -3.83
CA LEU A 101 -4.05 -26.16 -4.76
C LEU A 101 -3.29 -26.80 -5.93
N GLU A 102 -2.52 -27.87 -5.69
CA GLU A 102 -1.85 -28.64 -6.75
C GLU A 102 -2.87 -29.31 -7.70
N PHE A 103 -3.92 -29.93 -7.15
CA PHE A 103 -5.04 -30.47 -7.92
C PHE A 103 -5.73 -29.40 -8.78
N TRP A 104 -5.86 -28.17 -8.28
CA TRP A 104 -6.46 -27.09 -9.05
C TRP A 104 -5.57 -26.55 -10.16
N GLU A 105 -4.27 -26.36 -9.94
CA GLU A 105 -3.37 -25.99 -11.04
C GLU A 105 -3.22 -27.13 -12.07
N LYS A 106 -3.24 -28.40 -11.63
CA LYS A 106 -3.33 -29.57 -12.53
C LYS A 106 -4.61 -29.55 -13.37
N SER A 107 -5.80 -29.48 -12.76
CA SER A 107 -7.07 -29.47 -13.50
C SER A 107 -7.19 -28.26 -14.42
N LYS A 108 -6.86 -27.06 -13.95
CA LYS A 108 -6.85 -25.82 -14.75
C LYS A 108 -5.96 -25.90 -15.99
N LYS A 109 -4.82 -26.60 -15.88
CA LYS A 109 -3.88 -26.81 -17.00
C LYS A 109 -4.36 -27.84 -18.02
N HIS A 110 -5.03 -28.92 -17.59
CA HIS A 110 -5.45 -30.00 -18.49
C HIS A 110 -6.85 -29.75 -19.08
N THR A 111 -7.79 -29.27 -18.28
CA THR A 111 -9.22 -29.16 -18.66
C THR A 111 -9.73 -27.71 -18.71
N GLY A 112 -8.84 -26.72 -18.62
CA GLY A 112 -9.21 -25.31 -18.58
C GLY A 112 -9.91 -24.87 -17.31
N TRP A 113 -10.48 -23.65 -17.34
CA TRP A 113 -11.10 -23.03 -16.19
C TRP A 113 -12.45 -23.67 -15.85
N ASN A 114 -12.64 -24.09 -14.60
CA ASN A 114 -13.94 -24.54 -14.08
C ASN A 114 -14.37 -23.73 -12.85
N GLY A 115 -15.62 -23.91 -12.40
CA GLY A 115 -16.22 -23.12 -11.34
C GLY A 115 -15.50 -23.16 -9.98
N ALA A 116 -14.76 -24.22 -9.68
CA ALA A 116 -14.02 -24.34 -8.41
C ALA A 116 -12.84 -23.35 -8.33
N HIS A 117 -12.20 -23.04 -9.47
CA HIS A 117 -11.07 -22.11 -9.56
C HIS A 117 -11.44 -20.64 -9.23
N ASN A 118 -12.72 -20.32 -9.07
CA ASN A 118 -13.17 -18.97 -8.68
C ASN A 118 -12.94 -18.65 -7.18
N ASN A 119 -12.60 -19.64 -6.35
CA ASN A 119 -12.54 -19.54 -4.88
C ASN A 119 -11.30 -20.26 -4.31
N PRO A 120 -10.82 -19.95 -3.09
CA PRO A 120 -9.85 -20.79 -2.38
C PRO A 120 -10.53 -22.10 -1.91
N PRO A 121 -9.76 -23.14 -1.50
CA PRO A 121 -10.36 -24.33 -0.91
C PRO A 121 -11.11 -23.96 0.38
N HIS A 122 -12.36 -24.39 0.48
CA HIS A 122 -13.26 -24.03 1.58
C HIS A 122 -14.44 -25.00 1.71
N ILE A 123 -15.01 -25.04 2.91
CA ILE A 123 -16.37 -25.48 3.19
C ILE A 123 -17.19 -24.23 3.50
N THR A 124 -18.34 -24.04 2.82
CA THR A 124 -19.25 -22.94 3.14
C THR A 124 -20.02 -23.24 4.43
N LEU A 125 -19.94 -22.33 5.41
CA LEU A 125 -20.69 -22.42 6.67
C LEU A 125 -21.88 -21.45 6.70
N VAL A 126 -21.74 -20.29 6.08
CA VAL A 126 -22.82 -19.34 5.81
C VAL A 126 -22.60 -18.79 4.41
N SER A 127 -23.58 -18.96 3.53
CA SER A 127 -23.59 -18.42 2.16
C SER A 127 -23.58 -16.89 2.13
N PHE A 128 -23.47 -16.29 0.94
CA PHE A 128 -23.53 -14.83 0.80
C PHE A 128 -24.78 -14.21 1.45
N PHE A 129 -24.57 -13.24 2.34
CA PHE A 129 -25.61 -12.42 2.95
C PHE A 129 -25.22 -10.93 2.89
N LYS A 130 -26.18 -10.05 2.61
CA LYS A 130 -25.97 -8.60 2.66
C LYS A 130 -26.07 -8.09 4.11
N ALA A 131 -25.20 -7.16 4.50
CA ALA A 131 -25.23 -6.53 5.82
C ALA A 131 -24.78 -5.05 5.76
N PRO A 132 -25.37 -4.14 6.56
CA PRO A 132 -25.00 -2.71 6.54
C PRO A 132 -23.54 -2.48 6.97
N ASP A 133 -22.86 -1.53 6.33
CA ASP A 133 -21.41 -1.32 6.53
C ASP A 133 -20.99 -0.99 7.97
N GLU A 134 -21.87 -0.36 8.76
CA GLU A 134 -21.65 -0.13 10.21
C GLU A 134 -21.64 -1.41 11.07
N THR A 135 -22.18 -2.52 10.55
CA THR A 135 -22.10 -3.83 11.22
C THR A 135 -20.80 -4.58 10.92
N SER A 136 -20.01 -4.14 9.93
CA SER A 136 -18.80 -4.85 9.45
C SER A 136 -17.80 -5.25 10.55
N LEU A 137 -17.58 -4.38 11.55
CA LEU A 137 -16.72 -4.65 12.70
C LEU A 137 -17.36 -5.63 13.71
N GLN A 138 -18.69 -5.64 13.83
CA GLN A 138 -19.42 -6.60 14.66
C GLN A 138 -19.36 -7.99 14.03
N LEU A 139 -19.53 -8.11 12.71
CA LEU A 139 -19.39 -9.37 11.96
C LEU A 139 -17.99 -9.98 12.17
N ALA A 140 -16.94 -9.18 11.98
CA ALA A 140 -15.54 -9.59 12.20
C ALA A 140 -15.26 -10.04 13.65
N LYS A 141 -15.92 -9.40 14.63
CA LYS A 141 -15.85 -9.79 16.05
C LYS A 141 -16.67 -11.06 16.36
N ALA A 142 -17.80 -11.27 15.68
CA ALA A 142 -18.65 -12.44 15.92
C ALA A 142 -17.88 -13.75 15.65
N VAL A 143 -17.02 -13.80 14.63
CA VAL A 143 -16.16 -14.96 14.34
C VAL A 143 -15.33 -15.37 15.57
N LYS A 144 -14.80 -14.42 16.35
CA LYS A 144 -14.01 -14.73 17.57
C LYS A 144 -14.89 -15.34 18.65
N HIS A 145 -16.01 -14.68 18.96
CA HIS A 145 -16.96 -15.16 19.96
C HIS A 145 -17.56 -16.54 19.60
N VAL A 146 -17.66 -16.88 18.31
CA VAL A 146 -18.08 -18.21 17.86
C VAL A 146 -17.06 -19.27 18.26
N VAL A 147 -15.77 -19.09 17.96
CA VAL A 147 -14.72 -20.03 18.38
C VAL A 147 -14.64 -20.11 19.91
N GLU A 148 -14.68 -18.96 20.59
CA GLU A 148 -14.65 -18.88 22.07
C GLU A 148 -15.87 -19.50 22.77
N SER A 149 -17.02 -19.67 22.08
CA SER A 149 -18.26 -20.21 22.67
C SER A 149 -18.66 -21.60 22.19
N VAL A 150 -18.14 -22.08 21.06
CA VAL A 150 -18.26 -23.49 20.63
C VAL A 150 -17.12 -24.32 21.21
N GLY A 151 -15.93 -23.73 21.39
CA GLY A 151 -14.77 -24.37 22.01
C GLY A 151 -13.95 -25.26 21.08
N ASP A 152 -13.12 -26.11 21.68
CA ASP A 152 -12.14 -26.96 21.02
C ASP A 152 -12.76 -27.93 19.99
N PRO A 153 -12.03 -28.28 18.91
CA PRO A 153 -12.47 -29.29 17.95
C PRO A 153 -12.54 -30.69 18.57
N PRO A 154 -13.27 -31.62 17.95
CA PRO A 154 -13.15 -33.05 18.26
C PRO A 154 -11.71 -33.54 18.14
N ASN A 155 -11.28 -34.43 19.04
CA ASN A 155 -9.95 -35.06 18.99
C ASN A 155 -9.76 -36.01 17.79
N CYS A 156 -10.81 -36.32 17.03
CA CYS A 156 -10.72 -37.04 15.76
C CYS A 156 -10.58 -36.05 14.59
N PRO A 157 -9.67 -36.29 13.63
CA PRO A 157 -9.54 -35.44 12.46
C PRO A 157 -10.83 -35.47 11.64
N LEU A 158 -11.19 -34.32 11.06
CA LEU A 158 -12.38 -34.20 10.23
C LEU A 158 -12.17 -34.97 8.92
N LYS A 159 -12.87 -36.10 8.80
CA LYS A 159 -12.82 -36.97 7.62
C LYS A 159 -13.45 -36.29 6.41
N LEU A 160 -12.88 -36.55 5.24
CA LEU A 160 -13.36 -36.09 3.94
C LEU A 160 -13.47 -37.29 3.01
N GLU A 161 -14.58 -37.42 2.29
CA GLU A 161 -14.87 -38.53 1.37
C GLU A 161 -15.12 -38.00 -0.05
N PRO A 162 -14.47 -38.55 -1.09
CA PRO A 162 -14.66 -38.09 -2.46
C PRO A 162 -16.04 -38.51 -2.99
N TYR A 163 -16.72 -37.56 -3.63
CA TYR A 163 -17.95 -37.75 -4.38
C TYR A 163 -17.74 -37.24 -5.81
N ILE A 164 -18.06 -38.07 -6.79
CA ILE A 164 -17.86 -37.81 -8.21
C ILE A 164 -19.18 -38.04 -8.94
N SER A 165 -19.60 -37.03 -9.71
CA SER A 165 -20.78 -37.07 -10.58
C SER A 165 -20.49 -36.29 -11.86
N HIS A 166 -21.26 -36.54 -12.92
CA HIS A 166 -21.05 -35.96 -14.25
C HIS A 166 -20.90 -34.44 -14.27
N ASN A 167 -21.62 -33.71 -13.41
CA ASN A 167 -21.60 -32.23 -13.34
C ASN A 167 -20.87 -31.65 -12.12
N PHE A 168 -20.41 -32.49 -11.18
CA PHE A 168 -19.87 -32.05 -9.90
C PHE A 168 -18.94 -33.09 -9.27
N MET A 169 -17.77 -32.66 -8.81
CA MET A 169 -16.82 -33.43 -8.01
C MET A 169 -16.45 -32.66 -6.75
N GLY A 170 -16.38 -33.34 -5.60
CA GLY A 170 -16.10 -32.69 -4.32
C GLY A 170 -15.71 -33.66 -3.19
N LEU A 171 -15.18 -33.11 -2.10
CA LEU A 171 -14.86 -33.84 -0.87
C LEU A 171 -15.90 -33.52 0.20
N PHE A 172 -16.75 -34.48 0.56
CA PHE A 172 -17.84 -34.29 1.53
C PHE A 172 -17.38 -34.62 2.94
N VAL A 173 -17.92 -33.91 3.93
CA VAL A 173 -17.78 -34.24 5.35
C VAL A 173 -18.89 -35.21 5.76
N PRO A 174 -18.58 -36.42 6.24
CA PRO A 174 -19.60 -37.33 6.77
C PRO A 174 -20.36 -36.71 7.95
N ASP A 175 -21.65 -37.00 8.08
CA ASP A 175 -22.52 -36.37 9.10
C ASP A 175 -22.01 -36.57 10.55
N GLU A 176 -21.32 -37.68 10.81
CA GLU A 176 -20.62 -38.01 12.06
C GLU A 176 -19.51 -37.01 12.44
N HIS A 177 -18.84 -36.40 11.45
CA HIS A 177 -17.76 -35.43 11.65
C HIS A 177 -18.21 -33.98 11.42
N ALA A 178 -19.28 -33.76 10.66
CA ALA A 178 -19.76 -32.43 10.27
C ALA A 178 -20.32 -31.59 11.44
N GLU A 179 -20.70 -32.23 12.56
CA GLU A 179 -21.44 -31.61 13.68
C GLU A 179 -20.72 -30.42 14.34
N TYR A 180 -19.38 -30.41 14.39
CA TYR A 180 -18.62 -29.27 14.91
C TYR A 180 -18.76 -28.02 14.02
N LEU A 181 -18.65 -28.20 12.70
CA LEU A 181 -18.82 -27.11 11.72
C LEU A 181 -20.28 -26.63 11.66
N LYS A 182 -21.26 -27.53 11.80
CA LYS A 182 -22.69 -27.16 11.93
C LYS A 182 -22.93 -26.26 13.15
N LYS A 183 -22.33 -26.57 14.30
CA LYS A 183 -22.39 -25.74 15.51
C LYS A 183 -21.76 -24.36 15.31
N MET A 184 -20.59 -24.28 14.67
CA MET A 184 -19.95 -23.00 14.31
C MET A 184 -20.87 -22.13 13.43
N ALA A 185 -21.47 -22.71 12.39
CA ALA A 185 -22.41 -22.02 11.51
C ALA A 185 -23.64 -21.49 12.27
N VAL A 186 -24.31 -22.35 13.04
CA VAL A 186 -25.53 -21.98 13.81
C VAL A 186 -25.23 -20.91 14.86
N GLN A 187 -24.09 -21.00 15.56
CA GLN A 187 -23.70 -20.01 16.56
C GLN A 187 -23.31 -18.66 15.93
N TYR A 188 -22.68 -18.64 14.75
CA TYR A 188 -22.40 -17.40 14.02
C TYR A 188 -23.69 -16.70 13.61
N VAL A 189 -24.63 -17.45 13.00
CA VAL A 189 -25.96 -16.94 12.64
C VAL A 189 -26.64 -16.33 13.87
N LYS A 190 -26.72 -17.07 14.98
CA LYS A 190 -27.33 -16.61 16.24
C LYS A 190 -26.74 -15.31 16.81
N LEU A 191 -25.45 -15.02 16.56
CA LEU A 191 -24.77 -13.80 17.02
C LEU A 191 -24.88 -12.62 16.05
N VAL A 192 -25.34 -12.85 14.81
CA VAL A 192 -25.37 -11.87 13.72
C VAL A 192 -26.80 -11.54 13.25
N SER A 193 -27.73 -12.49 13.32
CA SER A 193 -29.13 -12.33 12.92
C SER A 193 -29.79 -11.15 13.63
N SER A 194 -30.36 -10.25 12.84
CA SER A 194 -30.99 -9.02 13.32
C SER A 194 -32.03 -8.55 12.30
N ALA A 195 -32.83 -7.54 12.66
CA ALA A 195 -33.90 -7.03 11.77
C ALA A 195 -33.41 -6.51 10.41
N SER A 196 -32.10 -6.22 10.27
CA SER A 196 -31.45 -5.78 9.03
C SER A 196 -30.48 -6.80 8.42
N ILE A 197 -30.31 -7.99 9.02
CA ILE A 197 -29.45 -9.05 8.51
C ILE A 197 -30.16 -10.41 8.63
N ASN A 198 -30.66 -10.91 7.50
CA ASN A 198 -31.16 -12.28 7.38
C ASN A 198 -30.05 -13.19 6.82
N LEU A 199 -29.80 -14.31 7.48
CA LEU A 199 -28.79 -15.30 7.11
C LEU A 199 -29.18 -16.67 7.67
N GLU A 200 -28.94 -17.73 6.90
CA GLU A 200 -29.21 -19.12 7.30
C GLU A 200 -27.89 -19.92 7.41
N PRO A 201 -27.77 -20.85 8.37
CA PRO A 201 -26.55 -21.63 8.53
C PRO A 201 -26.54 -22.78 7.51
N HIS A 202 -25.46 -22.89 6.75
CA HIS A 202 -25.27 -24.00 5.82
C HIS A 202 -24.88 -25.26 6.62
N VAL A 203 -25.85 -26.14 6.87
CA VAL A 203 -25.71 -27.32 7.76
C VAL A 203 -25.98 -28.66 7.08
N LYS A 204 -26.19 -28.66 5.75
CA LYS A 204 -26.44 -29.86 4.95
C LYS A 204 -25.29 -30.03 3.96
N SER A 205 -24.86 -31.27 3.72
CA SER A 205 -23.91 -31.57 2.63
C SER A 205 -22.64 -30.70 2.66
N LEU A 206 -22.02 -30.54 3.84
CA LEU A 206 -20.76 -29.80 3.96
C LEU A 206 -19.70 -30.46 3.09
N HIS A 207 -19.05 -29.70 2.21
CA HIS A 207 -18.07 -30.22 1.26
C HIS A 207 -17.08 -29.15 0.82
N ILE A 208 -15.93 -29.59 0.31
CA ILE A 208 -15.05 -28.79 -0.55
C ILE A 208 -15.40 -29.13 -2.01
N SER A 209 -15.70 -28.13 -2.83
CA SER A 209 -15.87 -28.32 -4.28
C SER A 209 -14.49 -28.58 -4.91
N LEU A 210 -14.33 -29.65 -5.69
CA LEU A 210 -13.11 -29.91 -6.46
C LEU A 210 -13.26 -29.42 -7.90
N ALA A 211 -14.36 -29.77 -8.57
CA ALA A 211 -14.68 -29.28 -9.90
C ALA A 211 -16.20 -29.21 -10.11
N TYR A 212 -16.69 -28.16 -10.76
CA TYR A 212 -18.09 -28.02 -11.19
C TYR A 212 -18.18 -26.98 -12.32
N ARG A 213 -19.23 -27.02 -13.15
CA ARG A 213 -19.30 -26.21 -14.40
C ARG A 213 -18.03 -26.42 -15.26
N PHE A 214 -17.76 -27.67 -15.59
CA PHE A 214 -16.76 -28.09 -16.58
C PHE A 214 -17.47 -28.73 -17.77
N ASP A 215 -16.79 -28.83 -18.92
CA ASP A 215 -17.32 -29.49 -20.12
C ASP A 215 -17.37 -31.03 -19.94
N GLU A 216 -18.32 -31.72 -20.58
CA GLU A 216 -18.43 -33.19 -20.45
C GLU A 216 -17.15 -33.91 -20.92
N ALA A 217 -16.41 -33.36 -21.88
CA ALA A 217 -15.13 -33.91 -22.33
C ALA A 217 -14.03 -33.87 -21.25
N ALA A 218 -14.15 -33.01 -20.23
CA ALA A 218 -13.21 -32.92 -19.12
C ALA A 218 -13.44 -34.00 -18.03
N TYR A 219 -14.55 -34.76 -18.09
CA TYR A 219 -14.99 -35.60 -16.99
C TYR A 219 -13.98 -36.70 -16.60
N ASP A 220 -13.46 -37.48 -17.55
CA ASP A 220 -12.56 -38.60 -17.24
C ASP A 220 -11.16 -38.13 -16.79
N ASP A 221 -10.67 -37.01 -17.32
CA ASP A 221 -9.42 -36.37 -16.87
C ASP A 221 -9.55 -35.83 -15.43
N LEU A 222 -10.64 -35.09 -15.15
CA LEU A 222 -10.92 -34.58 -13.80
C LEU A 222 -11.10 -35.73 -12.80
N LYS A 223 -11.81 -36.79 -13.18
CA LYS A 223 -12.00 -37.98 -12.35
C LYS A 223 -10.65 -38.63 -12.03
N THR A 224 -9.79 -38.81 -13.03
CA THR A 224 -8.44 -39.37 -12.84
C THR A 224 -7.61 -38.52 -11.87
N LEU A 225 -7.68 -37.19 -11.96
CA LEU A 225 -7.04 -36.28 -11.01
C LEU A 225 -7.63 -36.35 -9.58
N VAL A 226 -8.92 -36.69 -9.42
CA VAL A 226 -9.54 -36.91 -8.09
C VAL A 226 -9.13 -38.26 -7.49
N ASP A 227 -8.94 -39.28 -8.32
CA ASP A 227 -8.38 -40.57 -7.89
C ASP A 227 -6.88 -40.41 -7.50
N GLU A 228 -6.09 -39.61 -8.23
CA GLU A 228 -4.70 -39.25 -7.88
C GLU A 228 -4.57 -38.41 -6.60
N LEU A 229 -5.62 -37.68 -6.19
CA LEU A 229 -5.62 -36.85 -4.98
C LEU A 229 -5.62 -37.67 -3.68
N GLN A 230 -5.80 -38.99 -3.75
CA GLN A 230 -5.84 -39.88 -2.59
C GLN A 230 -4.47 -40.53 -2.29
N PRO A 231 -4.06 -40.65 -1.01
CA PRO A 231 -4.79 -40.26 0.20
C PRO A 231 -4.66 -38.77 0.54
N LEU A 232 -5.73 -38.21 1.12
CA LEU A 232 -5.73 -36.86 1.68
C LEU A 232 -4.79 -36.73 2.89
N GLY A 233 -3.97 -35.68 2.89
CA GLY A 233 -3.07 -35.33 3.98
C GLY A 233 -3.79 -34.74 5.20
N PRO A 234 -3.07 -34.58 6.33
CA PRO A 234 -3.65 -34.03 7.56
C PRO A 234 -4.12 -32.59 7.35
N ALA A 235 -5.31 -32.29 7.90
CA ALA A 235 -5.99 -31.01 7.73
C ALA A 235 -6.03 -30.23 9.06
N SER A 236 -5.42 -29.06 9.08
CA SER A 236 -5.77 -27.99 10.03
C SER A 236 -6.88 -27.12 9.41
N TRP A 237 -7.57 -26.31 10.21
CA TRP A 237 -8.74 -25.55 9.75
C TRP A 237 -8.77 -24.13 10.32
N GLU A 238 -9.30 -23.20 9.52
CA GLU A 238 -9.55 -21.81 9.94
C GLU A 238 -10.95 -21.34 9.55
N LEU A 239 -11.62 -20.63 10.47
CA LEU A 239 -12.79 -19.82 10.10
C LEU A 239 -12.34 -18.52 9.46
N ARG A 240 -12.82 -18.24 8.25
CA ARG A 240 -12.50 -17.04 7.48
C ARG A 240 -13.76 -16.32 7.03
N LEU A 241 -13.89 -15.06 7.44
CA LEU A 241 -14.96 -14.15 7.03
C LEU A 241 -14.45 -13.24 5.91
N TYR A 242 -15.02 -13.39 4.72
CA TYR A 242 -14.76 -12.53 3.56
C TYR A 242 -15.96 -11.64 3.27
N SER A 243 -15.75 -10.58 2.48
CA SER A 243 -16.84 -9.85 1.82
C SER A 243 -16.43 -9.26 0.47
N ARG A 244 -17.42 -9.01 -0.40
CA ARG A 244 -17.27 -8.48 -1.77
C ARG A 244 -18.28 -7.36 -2.06
N ASP A 245 -17.99 -6.55 -3.06
CA ASP A 245 -18.97 -5.58 -3.59
C ASP A 245 -20.09 -6.33 -4.35
N PRO A 246 -21.38 -6.10 -4.03
CA PRO A 246 -22.48 -6.83 -4.67
C PRO A 246 -22.68 -6.50 -6.14
N ARG A 247 -22.23 -5.32 -6.63
CA ARG A 247 -22.36 -4.92 -8.04
C ARG A 247 -21.71 -5.94 -8.97
N PHE A 248 -20.57 -6.47 -8.56
CA PHE A 248 -19.71 -7.35 -9.35
C PHE A 248 -19.90 -8.84 -9.03
N ALA A 249 -20.98 -9.20 -8.32
CA ALA A 249 -21.31 -10.56 -7.87
C ALA A 249 -21.49 -11.62 -8.99
N LYS A 250 -21.40 -11.22 -10.27
CA LYS A 250 -21.48 -12.04 -11.48
C LYS A 250 -20.37 -11.77 -12.50
N HIS A 251 -19.43 -10.86 -12.19
CA HIS A 251 -18.35 -10.50 -13.11
C HIS A 251 -17.17 -11.47 -12.96
N GLN A 252 -16.44 -11.70 -14.04
CA GLN A 252 -15.12 -12.31 -13.96
C GLN A 252 -14.13 -11.30 -13.35
N VAL A 253 -13.15 -11.79 -12.59
CA VAL A 253 -12.06 -10.96 -12.05
C VAL A 253 -10.80 -11.20 -12.88
N HIS A 254 -10.24 -10.13 -13.41
CA HIS A 254 -9.06 -10.14 -14.27
C HIS A 254 -7.95 -9.28 -13.66
N LYS A 255 -6.75 -9.82 -13.52
CA LYS A 255 -5.59 -9.07 -13.00
C LYS A 255 -4.87 -8.36 -14.15
N VAL A 256 -4.53 -7.09 -13.96
CA VAL A 256 -3.73 -6.31 -14.93
C VAL A 256 -2.30 -6.85 -14.97
N THR A 257 -1.87 -7.35 -16.12
CA THR A 257 -0.52 -7.87 -16.40
C THR A 257 0.36 -6.87 -17.14
N GLN A 258 -0.23 -5.87 -17.80
CA GLN A 258 0.47 -4.77 -18.48
C GLN A 258 -0.25 -3.44 -18.20
N GLY A 259 0.52 -2.40 -17.85
CA GLY A 259 -0.04 -1.08 -17.57
C GLY A 259 -0.48 -0.34 -18.85
N TYR A 260 -1.52 0.47 -18.75
CA TYR A 260 -2.08 1.24 -19.87
C TYR A 260 -2.50 2.66 -19.44
N ALA A 261 -2.19 3.64 -20.28
CA ALA A 261 -2.57 5.04 -20.11
C ALA A 261 -3.67 5.40 -21.14
N PRO A 262 -4.85 5.89 -20.71
CA PRO A 262 -5.95 6.28 -21.60
C PRO A 262 -5.55 7.28 -22.68
N GLN A 263 -6.04 7.07 -23.90
CA GLN A 263 -5.92 8.02 -25.01
C GLN A 263 -7.23 8.82 -25.21
N ALA A 264 -8.38 8.16 -25.12
CA ALA A 264 -9.71 8.77 -25.03
C ALA A 264 -10.23 8.90 -23.59
N SER A 265 -11.32 9.64 -23.41
CA SER A 265 -11.93 9.95 -22.09
C SER A 265 -12.76 8.82 -21.48
N ASP A 266 -13.14 7.85 -22.31
CA ASP A 266 -13.92 6.65 -21.99
C ASP A 266 -13.03 5.41 -21.75
N GLU A 267 -11.73 5.51 -21.99
CA GLU A 267 -10.75 4.45 -21.71
C GLU A 267 -10.35 4.40 -20.23
N LEU A 268 -10.17 3.17 -19.70
CA LEU A 268 -9.77 2.91 -18.33
C LEU A 268 -8.24 2.83 -18.18
N GLU A 269 -7.72 3.53 -17.17
CA GLU A 269 -6.31 3.47 -16.78
C GLU A 269 -6.00 2.12 -16.10
N LEU A 270 -5.15 1.30 -16.74
CA LEU A 270 -4.75 0.01 -16.17
C LEU A 270 -3.47 0.17 -15.35
N VAL A 271 -3.59 0.01 -14.03
CA VAL A 271 -2.46 0.00 -13.09
C VAL A 271 -1.98 -1.43 -12.92
N LEU A 272 -0.68 -1.68 -13.11
CA LEU A 272 -0.09 -3.03 -13.03
C LEU A 272 -0.40 -3.69 -11.68
N GLY A 273 -1.03 -4.87 -11.73
CA GLY A 273 -1.41 -5.64 -10.54
C GLY A 273 -2.76 -5.27 -9.92
N ASP A 274 -3.50 -4.27 -10.45
CA ASP A 274 -4.92 -4.05 -10.12
C ASP A 274 -5.78 -5.23 -10.61
N TYR A 275 -7.00 -5.32 -10.09
CA TYR A 275 -8.04 -6.23 -10.56
C TYR A 275 -9.13 -5.45 -11.30
N ILE A 276 -9.60 -5.97 -12.42
CA ILE A 276 -10.69 -5.44 -13.21
C ILE A 276 -11.86 -6.42 -13.15
N TYR A 277 -13.06 -5.92 -12.89
CA TYR A 277 -14.30 -6.67 -13.03
C TYR A 277 -14.82 -6.56 -14.47
N LEU A 278 -15.07 -7.69 -15.14
CA LEU A 278 -15.56 -7.79 -16.52
C LEU A 278 -16.86 -8.61 -16.60
N ASP A 279 -17.81 -8.25 -17.46
CA ASP A 279 -18.92 -9.15 -17.81
C ASP A 279 -18.43 -10.19 -18.84
N GLU A 280 -18.72 -11.47 -18.55
CA GLU A 280 -18.39 -12.63 -19.39
C GLU A 280 -18.89 -12.47 -20.84
N LYS A 281 -20.06 -11.84 -21.02
CA LYS A 281 -20.69 -11.64 -22.34
C LYS A 281 -20.04 -10.55 -23.17
N GLU A 282 -19.47 -9.52 -22.53
CA GLU A 282 -18.74 -8.48 -23.25
C GLU A 282 -17.37 -9.00 -23.70
N LEU A 283 -16.75 -9.85 -22.89
CA LEU A 283 -15.51 -10.54 -23.24
C LEU A 283 -15.70 -11.52 -24.42
N GLU A 284 -16.81 -12.27 -24.45
CA GLU A 284 -17.17 -13.15 -25.58
C GLU A 284 -17.66 -12.38 -26.82
N GLY A 285 -18.25 -11.19 -26.64
CA GLY A 285 -18.82 -10.37 -27.72
C GLY A 285 -17.84 -9.39 -28.39
N SER A 286 -16.64 -9.20 -27.83
CA SER A 286 -15.64 -8.27 -28.36
C SER A 286 -14.99 -8.77 -29.64
N ALA A 287 -15.06 -7.98 -30.71
CA ALA A 287 -14.49 -8.31 -32.02
C ALA A 287 -13.05 -7.76 -32.23
N ASP A 288 -12.63 -6.79 -31.42
CA ASP A 288 -11.34 -6.09 -31.50
C ASP A 288 -10.45 -6.29 -30.26
N GLY A 289 -10.96 -6.99 -29.23
CA GLY A 289 -10.27 -7.22 -27.97
C GLY A 289 -10.44 -6.11 -26.93
N TRP A 290 -11.27 -5.10 -27.20
CA TRP A 290 -11.66 -4.08 -26.22
C TRP A 290 -12.97 -4.46 -25.51
N VAL A 291 -13.01 -4.24 -24.20
CA VAL A 291 -14.15 -4.57 -23.30
C VAL A 291 -14.38 -3.43 -22.33
N HIS A 292 -15.59 -3.27 -21.79
CA HIS A 292 -15.77 -2.41 -20.62
C HIS A 292 -15.42 -3.20 -19.34
N GLY A 293 -14.90 -2.49 -18.36
CA GLY A 293 -14.61 -3.06 -17.04
C GLY A 293 -14.50 -2.01 -15.97
N THR A 294 -14.57 -2.44 -14.71
CA THR A 294 -14.43 -1.56 -13.53
C THR A 294 -13.19 -1.92 -12.74
N SER A 295 -12.32 -0.94 -12.49
CA SER A 295 -11.12 -1.08 -11.64
C SER A 295 -11.51 -1.32 -10.18
N TRP A 296 -10.94 -2.35 -9.56
CA TRP A 296 -11.08 -2.65 -8.13
C TRP A 296 -10.38 -1.61 -7.26
N LEU A 297 -9.23 -1.10 -7.70
CA LEU A 297 -8.47 -0.09 -6.97
C LEU A 297 -9.19 1.27 -6.93
N THR A 298 -9.99 1.63 -7.94
CA THR A 298 -10.55 2.99 -8.08
C THR A 298 -12.08 3.07 -8.20
N GLY A 299 -12.77 1.95 -8.42
CA GLY A 299 -14.21 1.92 -8.70
C GLY A 299 -14.64 2.62 -9.99
N VAL A 300 -13.69 3.02 -10.85
CA VAL A 300 -13.95 3.68 -12.15
C VAL A 300 -14.18 2.63 -13.23
N THR A 301 -15.19 2.86 -14.06
CA THR A 301 -15.55 2.03 -15.23
C THR A 301 -15.08 2.69 -16.53
N GLY A 302 -14.59 1.91 -17.49
CA GLY A 302 -14.24 2.37 -18.83
C GLY A 302 -13.82 1.24 -19.78
N CYS A 303 -13.52 1.58 -21.04
CA CYS A 303 -13.01 0.68 -22.06
C CYS A 303 -11.54 0.29 -21.79
N LEU A 304 -11.20 -0.99 -21.91
CA LEU A 304 -9.82 -1.47 -21.79
C LEU A 304 -9.48 -2.54 -22.84
N PRO A 305 -8.20 -2.67 -23.25
CA PRO A 305 -7.73 -3.80 -24.03
C PRO A 305 -7.64 -5.04 -23.13
N ALA A 306 -8.52 -6.02 -23.35
CA ALA A 306 -8.61 -7.24 -22.52
C ALA A 306 -7.28 -8.02 -22.46
N VAL A 307 -6.48 -7.95 -23.54
CA VAL A 307 -5.17 -8.60 -23.70
C VAL A 307 -4.10 -8.16 -22.69
N TYR A 308 -4.28 -7.02 -22.01
CA TYR A 308 -3.39 -6.57 -20.92
C TYR A 308 -3.83 -7.09 -19.54
N THR A 309 -4.75 -8.06 -19.52
CA THR A 309 -5.30 -8.66 -18.31
C THR A 309 -5.30 -10.19 -18.38
N GLN A 310 -5.33 -10.84 -17.22
CA GLN A 310 -5.41 -12.31 -17.10
C GLN A 310 -6.48 -12.69 -16.08
N ARG A 311 -7.37 -13.64 -16.43
CA ARG A 311 -8.39 -14.17 -15.52
C ARG A 311 -7.76 -14.78 -14.26
N VAL A 312 -8.27 -14.36 -13.11
CA VAL A 312 -7.87 -14.83 -11.76
C VAL A 312 -9.11 -15.25 -10.96
N ALA A 313 -8.94 -15.71 -9.71
CA ALA A 313 -10.07 -16.16 -8.91
C ALA A 313 -10.95 -14.96 -8.50
N GLU A 314 -12.28 -15.13 -8.47
CA GLU A 314 -13.18 -14.07 -7.96
C GLU A 314 -12.77 -13.62 -6.56
N SER A 315 -12.33 -14.58 -5.74
CA SER A 315 -11.87 -14.37 -4.37
C SER A 315 -10.66 -13.46 -4.22
N ASP A 316 -9.84 -13.26 -5.25
CA ASP A 316 -8.62 -12.45 -5.17
C ASP A 316 -8.95 -10.96 -5.01
N ALA A 317 -10.15 -10.56 -5.41
CA ALA A 317 -10.73 -9.23 -5.20
C ALA A 317 -11.51 -9.09 -3.86
N TRP A 318 -11.63 -10.15 -3.06
CA TRP A 318 -12.45 -10.13 -1.84
C TRP A 318 -11.67 -9.63 -0.61
N THR A 319 -12.38 -8.95 0.29
CA THR A 319 -11.81 -8.45 1.54
C THR A 319 -11.90 -9.52 2.62
N LEU A 320 -10.76 -10.05 3.09
CA LEU A 320 -10.71 -10.83 4.32
C LEU A 320 -10.84 -9.91 5.55
N HIS A 321 -11.91 -10.08 6.34
CA HIS A 321 -12.17 -9.34 7.59
C HIS A 321 -11.53 -10.01 8.82
N ARG A 322 -11.61 -11.34 8.90
CA ARG A 322 -11.06 -12.12 10.01
C ARG A 322 -10.72 -13.54 9.57
N ALA A 323 -9.56 -14.02 9.99
CA ALA A 323 -9.21 -15.44 10.07
C ALA A 323 -8.99 -15.83 11.54
N ILE A 324 -9.37 -17.05 11.92
CA ILE A 324 -9.10 -17.67 13.23
C ILE A 324 -8.92 -19.19 13.06
N SER A 325 -7.82 -19.73 13.55
CA SER A 325 -7.51 -21.17 13.49
C SER A 325 -8.28 -21.96 14.55
N LEU A 326 -8.64 -23.20 14.22
CA LEU A 326 -9.49 -24.10 15.04
C LEU A 326 -8.68 -25.20 15.77
N GLY A 327 -7.39 -24.97 16.03
CA GLY A 327 -6.47 -25.96 16.62
C GLY A 327 -6.07 -25.63 18.06
N ASN A 328 -5.79 -26.66 18.86
CA ASN A 328 -5.56 -26.52 20.30
C ASN A 328 -4.07 -26.43 20.68
N GLN A 329 -3.64 -25.28 21.20
CA GLN A 329 -2.55 -25.19 22.18
C GLN A 329 -2.85 -24.12 23.25
N GLY A 330 -2.67 -24.49 24.52
CA GLY A 330 -2.95 -23.65 25.68
C GLY A 330 -1.90 -22.58 25.95
N ALA A 331 -1.94 -21.47 25.21
CA ALA A 331 -1.31 -20.20 25.57
C ALA A 331 -2.13 -19.03 25.04
N GLY A 332 -1.98 -17.83 25.63
CA GLY A 332 -2.73 -16.62 25.26
C GLY A 332 -2.29 -15.99 23.93
N ALA A 333 -2.39 -16.73 22.83
CA ALA A 333 -2.00 -16.31 21.49
C ALA A 333 -3.21 -15.84 20.68
N ASP A 334 -3.54 -14.54 20.78
CA ASP A 334 -4.57 -13.91 19.94
C ASP A 334 -4.09 -13.87 18.49
N SER A 335 -4.39 -14.94 17.74
CA SER A 335 -3.82 -15.23 16.42
C SER A 335 -4.27 -14.18 15.40
N LYS A 336 -3.39 -13.19 15.21
CA LYS A 336 -3.30 -12.39 13.99
C LYS A 336 -2.50 -13.22 12.99
N SER A 337 -2.98 -13.26 11.75
CA SER A 337 -2.41 -14.07 10.68
C SER A 337 -1.10 -13.48 10.13
N GLU A 338 0.02 -13.75 10.79
CA GLU A 338 1.34 -13.86 10.16
C GLU A 338 2.04 -15.12 10.72
N SER A 339 2.96 -15.69 9.94
CA SER A 339 3.52 -17.02 10.15
C SER A 339 4.70 -17.06 11.13
N ASP A 340 4.58 -17.83 12.21
CA ASP A 340 5.65 -18.25 13.12
C ASP A 340 5.18 -19.51 13.89
N SER A 341 6.01 -20.43 14.38
CA SER A 341 7.47 -20.70 14.26
C SER A 341 7.67 -22.17 14.69
N ASN A 342 8.84 -22.79 14.95
CA ASN A 342 10.26 -22.44 14.99
C ASN A 342 11.10 -23.72 14.71
N THR A 343 12.44 -23.66 14.63
CA THR A 343 13.45 -24.62 15.16
C THR A 343 14.85 -24.30 14.65
N ASP A 344 15.86 -24.47 15.52
CA ASP A 344 17.22 -23.96 15.32
C ASP A 344 18.19 -24.90 14.57
N GLY A 345 19.30 -24.30 14.09
CA GLY A 345 20.43 -24.99 13.49
C GLY A 345 21.53 -24.01 13.09
N GLU A 346 22.52 -23.78 13.96
CA GLU A 346 23.66 -22.90 13.66
C GLU A 346 24.57 -23.49 12.58
N MET A 347 24.62 -22.85 11.41
CA MET A 347 25.65 -23.10 10.38
C MET A 347 26.15 -21.77 9.84
N SER A 348 27.37 -21.39 10.24
CA SER A 348 28.05 -20.20 9.74
C SER A 348 28.79 -20.51 8.44
N TYR A 349 28.54 -19.73 7.41
CA TYR A 349 29.29 -19.74 6.15
C TYR A 349 29.77 -18.32 5.80
N PRO A 350 30.91 -18.16 5.10
CA PRO A 350 31.45 -16.83 4.78
C PRO A 350 30.49 -16.03 3.88
N HIS A 351 30.28 -14.76 4.22
CA HIS A 351 29.58 -13.81 3.34
C HIS A 351 30.57 -13.12 2.40
N GLU A 352 30.37 -13.27 1.09
CA GLU A 352 30.84 -12.30 0.11
C GLU A 352 29.85 -11.12 0.03
N ASP A 353 30.35 -9.92 -0.22
CA ASP A 353 29.54 -8.70 -0.12
C ASP A 353 28.73 -8.43 -1.40
N ALA A 354 27.46 -8.85 -1.35
CA ALA A 354 26.49 -8.66 -2.44
C ALA A 354 26.20 -7.19 -2.79
N SER A 355 26.67 -6.19 -2.03
CA SER A 355 26.54 -4.78 -2.42
C SER A 355 27.40 -4.41 -3.64
N LEU A 356 28.62 -4.98 -3.75
CA LEU A 356 29.54 -4.72 -4.87
C LEU A 356 28.99 -5.25 -6.19
N LEU A 357 28.49 -6.49 -6.19
CA LEU A 357 27.87 -7.16 -7.34
C LEU A 357 26.61 -6.44 -7.89
N GLY A 358 25.93 -5.66 -7.05
CA GLY A 358 24.83 -4.80 -7.47
C GLY A 358 25.32 -3.54 -8.18
N GLN A 359 26.35 -2.90 -7.63
CA GLN A 359 26.91 -1.63 -8.13
C GLN A 359 27.64 -1.81 -9.49
N GLU A 360 28.37 -2.90 -9.68
CA GLU A 360 29.03 -3.19 -10.97
C GLU A 360 28.01 -3.30 -12.11
N LYS A 361 26.89 -4.00 -11.87
CA LYS A 361 25.85 -4.23 -12.87
C LYS A 361 24.98 -3.01 -13.15
N SER A 362 24.70 -2.15 -12.16
CA SER A 362 23.96 -0.92 -12.42
C SER A 362 24.77 0.04 -13.29
N GLU A 363 26.08 0.15 -13.04
CA GLU A 363 26.95 0.99 -13.85
C GLU A 363 27.09 0.53 -15.31
N GLU A 364 27.15 -0.77 -15.59
CA GLU A 364 27.13 -1.29 -16.96
C GLU A 364 25.79 -0.95 -17.66
N PHE A 365 24.66 -1.24 -17.00
CA PHE A 365 23.34 -1.03 -17.59
C PHE A 365 23.07 0.44 -17.92
N TYR A 366 23.47 1.38 -17.06
CA TYR A 366 23.37 2.81 -17.32
C TYR A 366 24.29 3.29 -18.46
N LYS A 367 25.47 2.70 -18.64
CA LYS A 367 26.39 3.06 -19.74
C LYS A 367 25.80 2.69 -21.11
N ASP A 368 25.00 1.64 -21.20
CA ASP A 368 24.27 1.30 -22.43
C ASP A 368 22.97 2.11 -22.60
N TRP A 369 22.26 2.40 -21.50
CA TRP A 369 21.07 3.25 -21.53
C TRP A 369 21.37 4.69 -21.98
N GLY A 370 22.55 5.23 -21.64
CA GLY A 370 23.04 6.52 -22.13
C GLY A 370 23.18 6.57 -23.66
N LYS A 371 23.82 5.56 -24.25
CA LYS A 371 23.99 5.42 -25.72
C LYS A 371 22.64 5.34 -26.43
N TYR A 372 21.71 4.58 -25.87
CA TYR A 372 20.33 4.47 -26.37
C TYR A 372 19.64 5.84 -26.39
N TRP A 373 19.73 6.62 -25.30
CA TRP A 373 19.05 7.92 -25.20
C TRP A 373 19.67 9.01 -26.08
N GLU A 374 20.97 8.97 -26.35
CA GLU A 374 21.58 9.84 -27.38
C GLU A 374 21.13 9.47 -28.80
N SER A 375 21.05 8.18 -29.11
CA SER A 375 20.54 7.70 -30.41
C SER A 375 19.10 8.14 -30.67
N VAL A 376 18.22 7.98 -29.66
CA VAL A 376 16.80 8.39 -29.70
C VAL A 376 16.63 9.91 -29.82
N LYS A 377 17.59 10.71 -29.33
CA LYS A 377 17.56 12.17 -29.50
C LYS A 377 17.99 12.65 -30.89
N LEU A 378 18.91 11.94 -31.56
CA LEU A 378 19.39 12.33 -32.89
C LEU A 378 18.41 11.94 -34.01
N HIS A 379 17.71 10.82 -33.89
CA HIS A 379 16.85 10.28 -34.94
C HIS A 379 15.37 10.43 -34.54
N LYS A 380 14.68 11.40 -35.17
CA LYS A 380 13.22 11.38 -35.18
C LYS A 380 12.75 10.22 -36.07
N THR A 381 11.74 9.50 -35.57
CA THR A 381 11.02 8.39 -36.23
C THR A 381 11.88 7.21 -36.71
N GLU A 382 11.87 6.11 -35.94
CA GLU A 382 11.15 4.89 -36.35
C GLU A 382 10.86 3.95 -35.14
N GLY A 383 10.16 2.84 -35.38
CA GLY A 383 9.47 2.04 -34.35
C GLY A 383 10.34 1.02 -33.59
N ILE A 384 9.81 0.56 -32.45
CA ILE A 384 10.55 -0.17 -31.39
C ILE A 384 10.98 -1.62 -31.73
N LEU A 385 10.62 -2.15 -32.91
CA LEU A 385 10.67 -3.58 -33.24
C LEU A 385 11.86 -4.05 -34.10
N ASN A 386 12.62 -3.14 -34.72
CA ASN A 386 13.63 -3.52 -35.75
C ASN A 386 15.06 -3.80 -35.22
N VAL A 387 15.27 -3.83 -33.90
CA VAL A 387 16.65 -3.89 -33.31
C VAL A 387 17.04 -5.29 -32.80
N THR A 388 16.10 -6.21 -32.61
CA THR A 388 16.35 -7.49 -31.90
C THR A 388 16.48 -8.74 -32.78
N HIS A 389 16.18 -8.68 -34.08
CA HIS A 389 16.29 -9.83 -34.99
C HIS A 389 17.10 -9.52 -36.26
N GLY A 390 18.30 -10.10 -36.34
CA GLY A 390 19.22 -9.90 -37.45
C GLY A 390 18.94 -10.80 -38.66
N SER A 391 18.16 -10.30 -39.62
CA SER A 391 18.24 -10.72 -41.03
C SER A 391 17.65 -9.62 -41.92
N GLY A 392 18.45 -9.08 -42.86
CA GLY A 392 18.01 -7.98 -43.72
C GLY A 392 17.13 -8.44 -44.89
N VAL A 393 16.14 -7.64 -45.24
CA VAL A 393 15.33 -7.77 -46.46
C VAL A 393 15.31 -6.41 -47.16
N ASP A 394 15.81 -6.35 -48.39
CA ASP A 394 15.81 -5.13 -49.22
C ASP A 394 14.51 -5.06 -50.04
N TRP A 395 13.81 -3.93 -49.96
CA TRP A 395 12.61 -3.65 -50.73
C TRP A 395 12.67 -2.25 -51.35
N LYS A 396 13.27 -2.17 -52.53
CA LYS A 396 13.02 -1.08 -53.47
C LYS A 396 11.79 -1.43 -54.30
N ASP A 397 10.74 -0.63 -54.20
CA ASP A 397 10.26 0.17 -55.34
C ASP A 397 9.13 1.14 -54.91
N GLN A 398 8.89 2.15 -55.74
CA GLN A 398 7.88 3.23 -55.61
C GLN A 398 6.59 2.86 -56.42
N PRO A 399 5.48 3.66 -56.51
CA PRO A 399 5.33 5.10 -56.15
C PRO A 399 3.96 5.61 -55.59
N ASN A 400 3.98 6.89 -55.18
CA ASN A 400 2.92 7.93 -55.21
C ASN A 400 1.43 7.58 -54.98
N SER A 401 0.88 8.05 -53.85
CA SER A 401 -0.03 9.22 -53.74
C SER A 401 -0.28 9.52 -52.24
N GLU A 402 -0.84 10.64 -51.77
CA GLU A 402 -1.26 11.91 -52.37
C GLU A 402 -1.06 13.04 -51.32
N LYS A 403 -0.97 14.32 -51.72
CA LYS A 403 -0.82 15.43 -50.77
C LYS A 403 -2.17 15.95 -50.26
N GLY A 404 -2.38 15.89 -48.95
CA GLY A 404 -3.38 16.70 -48.23
C GLY A 404 -2.68 17.64 -47.25
N ASP A 405 -2.53 18.92 -47.63
CA ASP A 405 -1.91 19.91 -46.75
C ASP A 405 -2.86 20.32 -45.61
N VAL A 406 -2.42 20.18 -44.37
CA VAL A 406 -3.10 20.73 -43.17
C VAL A 406 -2.16 21.74 -42.53
N GLU A 407 -2.53 23.02 -42.60
CA GLU A 407 -1.71 24.12 -42.07
C GLU A 407 -1.65 24.09 -40.53
N ILE A 408 -0.55 23.53 -39.98
CA ILE A 408 -0.22 23.75 -38.58
C ILE A 408 0.30 25.18 -38.44
N MET A 409 -0.54 26.06 -37.90
CA MET A 409 -0.30 27.49 -37.71
C MET A 409 0.92 27.75 -36.79
N THR A 410 2.10 27.90 -37.39
CA THR A 410 3.37 28.12 -36.67
C THR A 410 3.56 29.57 -36.27
N THR A 411 2.99 29.97 -35.13
CA THR A 411 3.33 31.23 -34.44
C THR A 411 4.69 31.11 -33.75
N THR A 412 5.77 31.24 -34.53
CA THR A 412 7.14 31.42 -34.01
C THR A 412 7.30 32.80 -33.37
N THR A 413 6.87 32.95 -32.12
CA THR A 413 7.23 34.09 -31.30
C THR A 413 8.69 33.93 -30.85
N GLU A 414 9.61 34.66 -31.47
CA GLU A 414 11.02 34.63 -31.07
C GLU A 414 11.17 35.17 -29.64
N ILE A 415 11.53 34.29 -28.70
CA ILE A 415 11.89 34.70 -27.33
C ILE A 415 13.29 35.33 -27.39
N PRO A 416 13.48 36.58 -26.93
CA PRO A 416 14.79 37.22 -26.97
C PRO A 416 15.81 36.45 -26.11
N LYS A 417 17.04 36.32 -26.61
CA LYS A 417 18.18 35.76 -25.87
C LYS A 417 18.68 36.76 -24.82
N GLU A 418 17.92 36.91 -23.74
CA GLU A 418 18.46 37.48 -22.51
C GLU A 418 19.50 36.52 -21.89
N SER A 419 20.51 37.07 -21.23
CA SER A 419 21.61 36.29 -20.66
C SER A 419 21.14 35.48 -19.45
N GLU A 420 21.08 34.15 -19.57
CA GLU A 420 20.72 33.25 -18.47
C GLU A 420 21.61 33.44 -17.24
N GLY A 421 21.07 34.08 -16.20
CA GLY A 421 21.65 34.06 -14.86
C GLY A 421 21.63 32.67 -14.25
N ASP A 422 22.55 32.40 -13.33
CA ASP A 422 22.75 31.07 -12.73
C ASP A 422 21.49 30.51 -12.03
N ASP A 423 20.66 31.42 -11.50
CA ASP A 423 19.34 31.18 -10.91
C ASP A 423 18.35 30.45 -11.85
N ALA A 424 18.50 30.57 -13.17
CA ALA A 424 17.67 29.88 -14.15
C ALA A 424 17.91 28.35 -14.20
N LYS A 425 19.07 27.90 -13.70
CA LYS A 425 19.49 26.48 -13.79
C LYS A 425 19.22 25.69 -12.51
N ARG A 426 18.91 26.37 -11.40
CA ARG A 426 18.68 25.81 -10.07
C ARG A 426 17.49 24.83 -10.03
N TRP A 427 17.66 23.71 -9.33
CA TRP A 427 16.62 22.71 -9.11
C TRP A 427 16.17 22.65 -7.64
N VAL A 428 14.89 22.34 -7.45
CA VAL A 428 14.30 21.98 -6.16
C VAL A 428 13.57 20.65 -6.34
N PHE A 429 13.95 19.65 -5.55
CA PHE A 429 13.44 18.28 -5.62
C PHE A 429 12.58 17.93 -4.40
N ALA A 430 11.61 17.04 -4.59
CA ALA A 430 10.82 16.46 -3.50
C ALA A 430 10.75 14.94 -3.67
N MET A 431 11.01 14.19 -2.60
CA MET A 431 11.19 12.74 -2.65
C MET A 431 10.41 12.02 -1.54
N ARG A 432 9.65 10.98 -1.88
CA ARG A 432 9.04 10.08 -0.88
C ARG A 432 10.11 9.16 -0.29
N HIS A 433 10.01 8.82 0.99
CA HIS A 433 10.83 7.79 1.61
C HIS A 433 10.75 6.42 0.89
N GLY A 434 11.73 5.56 1.11
CA GLY A 434 11.74 4.17 0.62
C GLY A 434 10.73 3.24 1.32
N GLU A 435 10.75 1.95 0.92
CA GLU A 435 9.97 0.88 1.55
C GLU A 435 10.18 0.77 3.08
N ARG A 436 9.07 0.59 3.82
CA ARG A 436 9.00 0.61 5.29
C ARG A 436 8.86 -0.79 5.88
N VAL A 437 9.57 -1.08 6.97
CA VAL A 437 9.44 -2.37 7.66
C VAL A 437 8.01 -2.61 8.19
N ASP A 438 7.33 -1.59 8.73
CA ASP A 438 5.98 -1.75 9.29
C ASP A 438 4.86 -2.02 8.26
N LEU A 439 5.09 -1.70 6.98
CA LEU A 439 4.16 -2.01 5.89
C LEU A 439 4.49 -3.33 5.18
N THR A 440 5.76 -3.79 5.25
CA THR A 440 6.19 -5.07 4.66
C THR A 440 5.98 -6.26 5.62
N TYR A 441 6.04 -6.05 6.94
CA TYR A 441 6.01 -7.13 7.95
C TYR A 441 5.16 -6.81 9.20
N GLY A 442 4.12 -5.97 9.05
CA GLY A 442 3.10 -5.71 10.08
C GLY A 442 3.62 -5.50 11.51
N HIS A 443 3.55 -6.54 12.35
CA HIS A 443 3.92 -6.50 13.78
C HIS A 443 5.39 -6.86 14.08
N TRP A 444 6.28 -6.63 13.11
CA TRP A 444 7.72 -6.93 13.10
C TRP A 444 8.50 -6.76 14.42
N VAL A 445 8.17 -5.77 15.25
CA VAL A 445 8.88 -5.49 16.52
C VAL A 445 8.78 -6.67 17.50
N ASN A 446 7.67 -7.41 17.52
CA ASN A 446 7.53 -8.58 18.39
C ASN A 446 8.35 -9.78 17.88
N PHE A 447 8.69 -9.80 16.60
CA PHE A 447 9.42 -10.90 15.96
C PHE A 447 10.95 -10.65 15.92
N CYS A 448 11.35 -9.40 15.73
CA CYS A 448 12.75 -9.00 15.55
C CYS A 448 13.43 -8.46 16.82
N PHE A 449 12.80 -8.59 18.00
CA PHE A 449 13.43 -8.26 19.28
C PHE A 449 13.31 -9.41 20.27
N ASP A 450 14.41 -9.79 20.91
CA ASP A 450 14.42 -10.85 21.92
C ASP A 450 13.80 -10.40 23.27
N GLU A 451 13.72 -11.34 24.22
CA GLU A 451 13.23 -11.09 25.58
C GLU A 451 14.08 -10.04 26.32
N GLN A 452 15.37 -9.91 25.97
CA GLN A 452 16.28 -8.91 26.52
C GLN A 452 16.17 -7.55 25.80
N GLY A 453 15.28 -7.42 24.80
CA GLY A 453 15.06 -6.19 24.05
C GLY A 453 16.14 -5.88 23.01
N ARG A 454 16.97 -6.85 22.61
CA ARG A 454 17.99 -6.71 21.58
C ARG A 454 17.41 -7.04 20.20
N TYR A 455 17.84 -6.30 19.19
CA TYR A 455 17.42 -6.52 17.81
C TYR A 455 18.06 -7.79 17.21
N VAL A 456 17.24 -8.63 16.56
CA VAL A 456 17.66 -9.84 15.84
C VAL A 456 17.04 -9.81 14.44
N ARG A 457 17.88 -9.82 13.40
CA ARG A 457 17.43 -9.84 12.01
C ARG A 457 16.87 -11.23 11.64
N LYS A 458 15.55 -11.33 11.43
CA LYS A 458 14.83 -12.59 11.12
C LYS A 458 14.44 -12.79 9.64
N ASP A 459 14.76 -11.83 8.78
CA ASP A 459 14.52 -11.86 7.33
C ASP A 459 15.64 -11.10 6.60
N LEU A 460 15.92 -11.42 5.33
CA LEU A 460 17.03 -10.79 4.61
C LEU A 460 16.77 -9.32 4.24
N ASN A 461 15.51 -8.94 4.00
CA ASN A 461 15.12 -7.56 3.68
C ASN A 461 14.90 -6.68 4.94
N MET A 462 15.03 -7.25 6.14
CA MET A 462 15.14 -6.48 7.38
C MET A 462 16.51 -5.78 7.52
N PRO A 463 16.61 -4.64 8.24
CA PRO A 463 17.88 -3.99 8.58
C PRO A 463 18.94 -4.94 9.16
N LEU A 464 20.22 -4.64 8.93
CA LEU A 464 21.33 -5.38 9.57
C LEU A 464 21.42 -5.09 11.07
N THR A 465 21.23 -3.82 11.43
CA THR A 465 21.23 -3.30 12.80
C THR A 465 20.20 -2.19 12.92
N LEU A 466 19.81 -1.87 14.15
CA LEU A 466 19.06 -0.67 14.50
C LEU A 466 19.92 0.19 15.43
N GLY A 467 19.76 1.50 15.35
CA GLY A 467 20.44 2.44 16.24
C GLY A 467 19.89 2.37 17.68
N GLU A 468 20.70 2.78 18.65
CA GLU A 468 20.17 3.06 19.98
C GLU A 468 19.32 4.34 19.93
N ARG A 469 18.11 4.29 20.49
CA ARG A 469 17.22 5.45 20.63
C ARG A 469 16.45 5.44 21.94
N ALA A 470 16.08 6.62 22.42
CA ALA A 470 15.10 6.80 23.49
C ALA A 470 13.78 6.06 23.13
N GLY A 471 13.21 5.36 24.11
CA GLY A 471 12.02 4.52 23.93
C GLY A 471 12.26 3.16 23.27
N GLY A 472 13.49 2.84 22.82
CA GLY A 472 13.88 1.50 22.38
C GLY A 472 12.96 0.90 21.31
N LYS A 473 12.60 -0.38 21.50
CA LYS A 473 11.78 -1.14 20.54
C LYS A 473 10.36 -0.57 20.35
N ASP A 474 9.78 0.01 21.40
CA ASP A 474 8.43 0.57 21.35
C ASP A 474 8.37 1.91 20.59
N ALA A 475 9.48 2.64 20.54
CA ALA A 475 9.63 3.78 19.64
C ALA A 475 9.73 3.32 18.17
N TYR A 476 10.46 2.25 17.89
CA TYR A 476 10.55 1.65 16.55
C TYR A 476 9.22 1.12 16.00
N ALA A 477 8.28 0.71 16.86
CA ALA A 477 6.91 0.34 16.47
C ALA A 477 6.06 1.52 15.95
N LYS A 478 6.49 2.75 16.21
CA LYS A 478 5.80 4.01 15.88
C LYS A 478 6.54 4.81 14.81
N ASP A 479 7.86 4.82 14.88
CA ASP A 479 8.79 5.48 13.97
C ASP A 479 9.68 4.43 13.30
N THR A 480 9.08 3.76 12.32
CA THR A 480 9.63 2.59 11.61
C THR A 480 10.88 2.94 10.77
N PRO A 481 11.85 2.01 10.65
CA PRO A 481 12.96 2.14 9.70
C PRO A 481 12.57 1.67 8.28
N LEU A 482 13.46 1.94 7.33
CA LEU A 482 13.43 1.36 6.00
C LEU A 482 13.79 -0.14 6.00
N THR A 483 13.28 -0.86 5.00
CA THR A 483 13.79 -2.19 4.63
C THR A 483 15.12 -2.07 3.86
N ARG A 484 15.80 -3.18 3.57
CA ARG A 484 16.99 -3.20 2.70
C ARG A 484 16.64 -2.77 1.28
N ILE A 485 15.49 -3.17 0.76
CA ILE A 485 14.92 -2.70 -0.51
C ILE A 485 14.63 -1.20 -0.44
N GLY A 486 14.05 -0.70 0.65
CA GLY A 486 13.81 0.74 0.84
C GLY A 486 15.09 1.58 0.84
N ARG A 487 16.16 1.07 1.46
CA ARG A 487 17.50 1.68 1.39
C ARG A 487 18.08 1.62 -0.03
N PHE A 488 17.90 0.52 -0.75
CA PHE A 488 18.39 0.36 -2.12
C PHE A 488 17.63 1.23 -3.13
N GLN A 489 16.30 1.36 -3.02
CA GLN A 489 15.47 2.30 -3.79
C GLN A 489 16.00 3.74 -3.64
N ALA A 490 16.33 4.15 -2.42
CA ALA A 490 16.88 5.48 -2.15
C ALA A 490 18.28 5.66 -2.77
N HIS A 491 19.12 4.63 -2.68
CA HIS A 491 20.45 4.61 -3.28
C HIS A 491 20.39 4.73 -4.82
N LEU A 492 19.50 4.00 -5.49
CA LEU A 492 19.33 4.04 -6.95
C LEU A 492 18.91 5.43 -7.45
N VAL A 493 18.09 6.18 -6.70
CA VAL A 493 17.73 7.55 -7.06
C VAL A 493 18.93 8.51 -6.89
N GLY A 494 19.77 8.28 -5.88
CA GLY A 494 21.04 9.00 -5.72
C GLY A 494 22.01 8.70 -6.87
N GLU A 495 22.16 7.42 -7.23
CA GLU A 495 22.98 6.96 -8.34
C GLU A 495 22.51 7.54 -9.68
N GLY A 496 21.21 7.52 -9.96
CA GLY A 496 20.65 8.17 -11.14
C GLY A 496 20.99 9.66 -11.19
N MET A 497 20.92 10.37 -10.06
CA MET A 497 21.26 11.80 -9.98
C MET A 497 22.75 12.05 -10.24
N ARG A 498 23.64 11.19 -9.70
CA ARG A 498 25.08 11.19 -9.98
C ARG A 498 25.35 10.99 -11.48
N LEU A 499 24.73 9.99 -12.08
CA LEU A 499 24.92 9.64 -13.51
C LEU A 499 24.30 10.67 -14.45
N ALA A 500 23.24 11.36 -14.03
CA ALA A 500 22.68 12.53 -14.73
C ALA A 500 23.51 13.83 -14.55
N GLY A 501 24.59 13.80 -13.76
CA GLY A 501 25.44 14.96 -13.50
C GLY A 501 24.81 16.02 -12.59
N VAL A 502 23.77 15.68 -11.82
CA VAL A 502 23.00 16.64 -11.01
C VAL A 502 23.37 16.55 -9.54
N THR A 503 24.31 17.41 -9.12
CA THR A 503 24.69 17.58 -7.71
C THR A 503 23.55 18.13 -6.86
N VAL A 504 23.47 17.74 -5.59
CA VAL A 504 22.58 18.34 -4.57
C VAL A 504 23.43 18.91 -3.44
N LYS A 505 23.12 20.14 -3.00
CA LYS A 505 23.90 20.86 -1.98
C LYS A 505 23.14 20.99 -0.64
N HIS A 506 21.81 21.07 -0.69
CA HIS A 506 20.98 21.25 0.50
C HIS A 506 19.98 20.11 0.63
N VAL A 507 20.17 19.25 1.63
CA VAL A 507 19.28 18.10 1.90
C VAL A 507 18.49 18.37 3.16
N TYR A 508 17.18 18.52 3.02
CA TYR A 508 16.24 18.62 4.14
C TYR A 508 15.46 17.31 4.26
N ALA A 509 15.40 16.72 5.46
CA ALA A 509 14.68 15.48 5.70
C ALA A 509 13.64 15.64 6.81
N SER A 510 12.47 15.04 6.62
CA SER A 510 11.47 14.88 7.67
C SER A 510 12.04 14.12 8.87
N ALA A 511 11.64 14.48 10.09
CA ALA A 511 12.13 13.88 11.33
C ALA A 511 11.73 12.40 11.56
N ALA A 512 10.88 11.82 10.70
CA ALA A 512 10.62 10.38 10.69
C ALA A 512 11.88 9.60 10.26
N LEU A 513 12.26 8.56 10.99
CA LEU A 513 13.52 7.84 10.78
C LEU A 513 13.71 7.38 9.32
N ARG A 514 12.69 6.74 8.74
CA ARG A 514 12.66 6.30 7.33
C ARG A 514 13.01 7.41 6.31
N CYS A 515 12.71 8.66 6.61
CA CYS A 515 13.00 9.81 5.74
C CYS A 515 14.47 10.23 5.87
N VAL A 516 15.02 10.20 7.08
CA VAL A 516 16.46 10.42 7.33
C VAL A 516 17.30 9.30 6.72
N GLU A 517 16.89 8.04 6.85
CA GLU A 517 17.53 6.90 6.18
C GLU A 517 17.48 7.02 4.65
N THR A 518 16.34 7.45 4.09
CA THR A 518 16.21 7.69 2.65
C THR A 518 17.20 8.77 2.21
N ALA A 519 17.27 9.90 2.93
CA ALA A 519 18.21 10.99 2.64
C ALA A 519 19.68 10.54 2.75
N HIS A 520 20.01 9.66 3.70
CA HIS A 520 21.36 9.13 3.87
C HIS A 520 21.77 8.17 2.74
N GLU A 521 20.90 7.24 2.34
CA GLU A 521 21.21 6.30 1.26
C GLU A 521 21.18 6.98 -0.12
N PHE A 522 20.32 7.98 -0.32
CA PHE A 522 20.36 8.90 -1.45
C PHE A 522 21.73 9.60 -1.56
N LEU A 523 22.24 10.18 -0.46
CA LEU A 523 23.55 10.83 -0.44
C LEU A 523 24.70 9.86 -0.76
N LYS A 524 24.59 8.59 -0.35
CA LYS A 524 25.56 7.53 -0.67
C LYS A 524 25.53 7.15 -2.15
N GLY A 525 24.37 6.96 -2.76
CA GLY A 525 24.25 6.68 -4.20
C GLY A 525 24.69 7.86 -5.07
N LEU A 526 24.40 9.08 -4.61
CA LEU A 526 24.88 10.33 -5.20
C LEU A 526 26.40 10.52 -5.09
N GLN A 527 27.07 9.75 -4.22
CA GLN A 527 28.48 9.92 -3.85
C GLN A 527 28.79 11.37 -3.44
N ALA A 528 27.87 11.99 -2.70
CA ALA A 528 27.96 13.38 -2.29
C ALA A 528 29.14 13.62 -1.32
N ASP A 529 29.70 14.84 -1.36
CA ASP A 529 30.77 15.23 -0.44
C ASP A 529 30.31 15.07 1.02
N PRO A 530 31.15 14.53 1.94
CA PRO A 530 30.81 14.39 3.35
C PRO A 530 30.33 15.68 4.06
N SER A 531 30.63 16.87 3.53
CA SER A 531 30.11 18.16 4.02
C SER A 531 28.62 18.37 3.73
N VAL A 532 28.02 17.64 2.79
CA VAL A 532 26.58 17.70 2.49
C VAL A 532 25.82 16.93 3.56
N LYS A 533 25.45 17.65 4.63
CA LYS A 533 24.73 17.11 5.78
C LYS A 533 23.20 17.11 5.57
N ILE A 534 22.53 16.17 6.22
CA ILE A 534 21.07 16.07 6.28
C ILE A 534 20.55 17.03 7.35
N ARG A 535 19.82 18.07 6.94
CA ARG A 535 19.11 19.00 7.84
C ARG A 535 17.77 18.38 8.25
N VAL A 536 17.69 17.91 9.49
CA VAL A 536 16.48 17.25 10.02
C VAL A 536 15.46 18.32 10.41
N GLU A 537 14.33 18.34 9.70
CA GLU A 537 13.30 19.38 9.79
C GLU A 537 11.95 18.75 10.19
N PRO A 538 11.50 18.90 11.46
CA PRO A 538 10.22 18.39 11.92
C PRO A 538 9.04 18.95 11.10
N GLY A 539 9.11 20.19 10.61
CA GLY A 539 8.05 20.79 9.82
C GLY A 539 7.67 20.03 8.53
N LEU A 540 8.54 19.15 8.02
CA LEU A 540 8.28 18.23 6.90
C LEU A 540 7.61 16.90 7.33
N PHE A 541 7.21 16.75 8.59
CA PHE A 541 6.48 15.55 9.03
C PHE A 541 5.10 15.45 8.36
N GLU A 542 4.58 14.23 8.21
CA GLU A 542 3.25 13.99 7.69
C GLU A 542 2.15 14.51 8.65
N PHE A 543 0.88 14.37 8.27
CA PHE A 543 -0.23 14.91 9.05
C PHE A 543 -0.38 14.14 10.39
N LYS A 544 -0.22 14.83 11.53
CA LYS A 544 -0.17 14.21 12.87
C LYS A 544 -1.40 13.36 13.19
N LEU A 545 -2.57 13.72 12.64
CA LEU A 545 -3.82 12.98 12.83
C LEU A 545 -3.77 11.53 12.31
N TRP A 546 -2.94 11.22 11.30
CA TRP A 546 -2.70 9.83 10.85
C TRP A 546 -2.07 8.94 11.93
N HIS A 547 -1.44 9.53 12.95
CA HIS A 547 -0.76 8.83 14.05
C HIS A 547 -1.51 8.82 15.38
N MET A 548 -2.61 9.57 15.52
CA MET A 548 -3.32 9.74 16.79
C MET A 548 -3.75 8.42 17.45
N ALA A 549 -4.13 7.41 16.65
CA ALA A 549 -4.50 6.08 17.15
C ALA A 549 -3.32 5.23 17.67
N LYS A 550 -2.07 5.53 17.29
CA LYS A 550 -0.85 4.89 17.83
C LYS A 550 -0.17 5.75 18.90
N GLY A 551 -0.42 7.06 18.88
CA GLY A 551 0.28 8.09 19.66
C GLY A 551 1.72 8.27 19.16
N LEU A 552 2.10 9.50 18.80
CA LEU A 552 3.47 9.80 18.35
C LEU A 552 4.49 9.46 19.44
N THR A 553 5.65 8.95 19.02
CA THR A 553 6.85 8.84 19.86
C THR A 553 7.76 10.03 19.56
N PRO A 554 8.63 10.47 20.48
CA PRO A 554 9.73 11.35 20.13
C PRO A 554 10.55 10.77 18.97
N PHE A 555 10.77 11.59 17.95
CA PHE A 555 11.72 11.30 16.88
C PHE A 555 13.13 11.12 17.46
N MET A 556 14.01 10.39 16.76
CA MET A 556 15.42 10.36 17.14
C MET A 556 16.00 11.78 17.05
N THR A 557 16.72 12.20 18.07
CA THR A 557 17.46 13.47 18.07
C THR A 557 18.55 13.46 17.00
N PRO A 558 18.99 14.63 16.49
CA PRO A 558 20.14 14.72 15.58
C PRO A 558 21.39 14.00 16.11
N GLN A 559 21.60 14.02 17.43
CA GLN A 559 22.71 13.34 18.11
C GLN A 559 22.54 11.81 18.11
N GLU A 560 21.34 11.28 18.35
CA GLU A 560 21.07 9.84 18.20
C GLU A 560 21.19 9.37 16.75
N LEU A 561 20.73 10.17 15.78
CA LEU A 561 20.84 9.88 14.36
C LEU A 561 22.31 9.86 13.90
N GLN A 562 23.12 10.82 14.37
CA GLN A 562 24.57 10.85 14.12
C GLN A 562 25.27 9.66 14.80
N LYS A 563 24.90 9.31 16.04
CA LYS A 563 25.41 8.10 16.73
C LYS A 563 25.04 6.80 15.99
N ALA A 564 23.88 6.76 15.34
CA ALA A 564 23.45 5.65 14.50
C ALA A 564 24.12 5.61 13.11
N GLY A 565 25.02 6.56 12.79
CA GLY A 565 25.83 6.59 11.58
C GLY A 565 25.27 7.45 10.44
N TYR A 566 24.14 8.14 10.63
CA TYR A 566 23.55 8.99 9.60
C TYR A 566 24.27 10.34 9.50
N ASN A 567 24.48 10.85 8.27
CA ASN A 567 25.24 12.08 8.00
C ASN A 567 24.43 13.36 8.30
N VAL A 568 23.92 13.48 9.53
CA VAL A 568 23.02 14.55 9.99
C VAL A 568 23.78 15.81 10.40
N ASP A 569 23.19 16.96 10.10
CA ASP A 569 23.57 18.28 10.61
C ASP A 569 23.04 18.43 12.03
N VAL A 570 23.95 18.43 13.03
CA VAL A 570 23.60 18.55 14.45
C VAL A 570 23.52 20.00 14.94
N ASP A 571 24.00 20.95 14.13
CA ASP A 571 23.98 22.39 14.42
C ASP A 571 22.83 23.11 13.71
N TYR A 572 22.18 22.43 12.75
CA TYR A 572 20.96 22.89 12.08
C TYR A 572 19.84 23.26 13.07
N LYS A 573 19.17 24.37 12.79
CA LYS A 573 18.05 24.90 13.59
C LYS A 573 16.79 24.88 12.73
N PRO A 574 15.81 24.01 13.03
CA PRO A 574 14.61 23.87 12.23
C PRO A 574 13.76 25.15 12.13
N TYR A 575 13.12 25.34 10.99
CA TYR A 575 12.15 26.42 10.74
C TYR A 575 10.85 26.21 11.50
N VAL A 576 10.47 24.95 11.77
CA VAL A 576 9.30 24.59 12.58
C VAL A 576 9.68 23.47 13.54
N ASN A 577 9.60 23.76 14.84
CA ASN A 577 9.55 22.70 15.85
C ASN A 577 8.11 22.17 15.94
N ILE A 578 7.93 20.86 15.87
CA ILE A 578 6.62 20.22 16.05
C ILE A 578 6.53 19.68 17.48
N ASP A 579 5.58 20.21 18.24
CA ASP A 579 5.07 19.50 19.41
C ASP A 579 4.27 18.27 18.96
N VAL A 580 4.62 17.11 19.51
CA VAL A 580 4.02 15.80 19.22
C VAL A 580 2.79 15.49 20.08
N GLU A 581 2.55 16.24 21.15
CA GLU A 581 1.39 16.03 22.04
C GLU A 581 0.13 16.78 21.58
N SER A 582 0.28 17.92 20.90
CA SER A 582 -0.83 18.67 20.30
C SER A 582 -1.42 18.01 19.05
N THR A 583 -2.72 18.22 18.83
CA THR A 583 -3.37 18.07 17.53
C THR A 583 -2.95 19.17 16.55
N GLU A 584 -3.15 18.97 15.26
CA GLU A 584 -3.03 20.02 14.23
C GLU A 584 -4.21 19.91 13.26
N THR A 585 -4.61 21.03 12.64
CA THR A 585 -5.57 21.06 11.53
C THR A 585 -4.87 20.78 10.19
N LEU A 586 -5.63 20.60 9.11
CA LEU A 586 -5.04 20.50 7.77
C LEU A 586 -4.38 21.83 7.39
N GLU A 587 -5.00 22.95 7.77
CA GLU A 587 -4.49 24.31 7.61
C GLU A 587 -3.14 24.52 8.32
N ASP A 588 -3.01 24.04 9.56
CA ASP A 588 -1.73 24.04 10.29
C ASP A 588 -0.66 23.18 9.58
N PHE A 589 -1.04 21.97 9.12
CA PHE A 589 -0.18 21.06 8.37
C PHE A 589 0.33 21.70 7.07
N TYR A 590 -0.55 22.35 6.31
CA TYR A 590 -0.21 23.06 5.09
C TYR A 590 0.70 24.27 5.38
N ALA A 591 0.34 25.10 6.36
CA ALA A 591 1.09 26.29 6.73
C ALA A 591 2.52 25.97 7.20
N ARG A 592 2.73 24.89 7.97
CA ARG A 592 4.08 24.48 8.39
C ARG A 592 4.94 23.94 7.24
N ASN A 593 4.36 23.19 6.32
CA ASN A 593 5.07 22.73 5.12
C ASN A 593 5.43 23.89 4.19
N GLU A 594 4.48 24.80 3.92
CA GLU A 594 4.74 26.01 3.10
C GLU A 594 5.88 26.82 3.68
N LYS A 595 5.82 27.15 4.98
CA LYS A 595 6.86 27.92 5.68
C LYS A 595 8.23 27.27 5.53
N VAL A 596 8.36 25.97 5.80
CA VAL A 596 9.64 25.25 5.66
C VAL A 596 10.17 25.35 4.23
N MET A 597 9.35 25.00 3.25
CA MET A 597 9.79 24.87 1.86
C MET A 597 10.19 26.23 1.28
N GLN A 598 9.44 27.27 1.60
CA GLN A 598 9.76 28.64 1.20
C GLN A 598 11.00 29.19 1.91
N SER A 599 11.12 29.05 3.24
CA SER A 599 12.32 29.47 3.97
C SER A 599 13.57 28.75 3.47
N ALA A 600 13.52 27.43 3.32
CA ALA A 600 14.65 26.64 2.81
C ALA A 600 15.08 27.05 1.40
N VAL A 601 14.16 27.29 0.47
CA VAL A 601 14.48 27.73 -0.91
C VAL A 601 15.04 29.15 -0.92
N ASN A 602 14.51 30.06 -0.09
CA ASN A 602 14.92 31.46 -0.01
C ASN A 602 16.28 31.64 0.67
N ASP A 603 16.50 31.06 1.85
CA ASP A 603 17.75 31.20 2.61
C ASP A 603 18.95 30.67 1.80
N THR A 604 18.75 29.54 1.11
CA THR A 604 19.77 28.92 0.28
C THR A 604 19.93 29.59 -1.10
N ALA A 605 19.11 30.57 -1.45
CA ALA A 605 19.19 31.23 -2.78
C ALA A 605 20.49 32.01 -2.98
N ALA A 606 21.00 32.68 -1.94
CA ALA A 606 22.27 33.40 -2.01
C ALA A 606 23.50 32.46 -2.04
N GLU A 607 23.36 31.24 -1.53
CA GLU A 607 24.40 30.20 -1.55
C GLU A 607 24.35 29.33 -2.83
N GLY A 608 23.26 29.42 -3.60
CA GLY A 608 23.03 28.63 -4.81
C GLY A 608 22.88 27.13 -4.52
N GLY A 609 23.17 26.32 -5.54
CA GLY A 609 23.08 24.85 -5.48
C GLY A 609 21.65 24.31 -5.37
N ASN A 610 21.48 23.02 -5.67
CA ASN A 610 20.16 22.37 -5.72
C ASN A 610 19.71 21.93 -4.32
N VAL A 611 18.39 21.95 -4.11
CA VAL A 611 17.71 21.58 -2.85
C VAL A 611 16.94 20.28 -3.04
N ILE A 612 16.88 19.41 -2.03
CA ILE A 612 15.95 18.27 -1.96
C ILE A 612 15.21 18.24 -0.61
N PHE A 613 13.91 17.98 -0.67
CA PHE A 613 13.05 17.68 0.48
C PHE A 613 12.71 16.19 0.49
N VAL A 614 13.24 15.44 1.45
CA VAL A 614 12.98 14.00 1.62
C VAL A 614 11.95 13.78 2.72
N GLY A 615 10.81 13.19 2.37
CA GLY A 615 9.67 13.10 3.27
C GLY A 615 8.67 12.02 2.87
N HIS A 616 7.40 12.42 2.81
CA HIS A 616 6.26 11.52 2.65
C HIS A 616 5.63 11.72 1.27
N ALA A 617 4.59 10.94 0.94
CA ALA A 617 3.91 11.11 -0.35
C ALA A 617 3.41 12.54 -0.57
N SER A 618 2.93 13.20 0.50
CA SER A 618 2.45 14.58 0.48
C SER A 618 3.56 15.61 0.28
N THR A 619 4.83 15.28 0.55
CA THR A 619 5.95 16.21 0.37
C THR A 619 6.13 16.61 -1.10
N LEU A 620 5.72 15.77 -2.07
CA LEU A 620 5.74 16.10 -3.49
C LEU A 620 4.72 17.21 -3.81
N ASP A 621 3.44 16.98 -3.52
CA ASP A 621 2.35 17.96 -3.72
C ASP A 621 2.63 19.28 -2.98
N MET A 622 3.06 19.20 -1.72
CA MET A 622 3.38 20.39 -0.91
C MET A 622 4.53 21.18 -1.51
N THR A 623 5.62 20.53 -1.95
CA THR A 623 6.75 21.24 -2.56
C THR A 623 6.36 21.87 -3.88
N ALA A 624 5.63 21.14 -4.73
CA ALA A 624 5.16 21.65 -6.02
C ALA A 624 4.36 22.95 -5.87
N PHE A 625 3.43 22.99 -4.91
CA PHE A 625 2.56 24.14 -4.68
C PHE A 625 3.26 25.28 -3.89
N ALA A 626 3.95 24.97 -2.79
CA ALA A 626 4.61 25.97 -1.94
C ALA A 626 5.75 26.70 -2.66
N VAL A 627 6.49 26.00 -3.53
CA VAL A 627 7.59 26.59 -4.31
C VAL A 627 7.05 27.33 -5.54
N HIS A 628 5.99 26.85 -6.19
CA HIS A 628 5.34 27.63 -7.27
C HIS A 628 4.77 28.96 -6.76
N LYS A 629 4.18 28.97 -5.56
CA LYS A 629 3.69 30.18 -4.87
C LYS A 629 4.73 31.29 -4.68
N LEU A 630 6.03 30.96 -4.57
CA LEU A 630 7.10 31.96 -4.51
C LEU A 630 7.18 32.83 -5.79
N THR A 631 6.66 32.32 -6.91
CA THR A 631 6.75 32.98 -8.22
C THR A 631 5.39 33.31 -8.84
N THR A 632 4.32 32.65 -8.38
CA THR A 632 2.93 32.99 -8.70
C THR A 632 2.11 32.96 -7.40
N PRO A 633 2.07 34.07 -6.63
CA PRO A 633 1.26 34.16 -5.43
C PRO A 633 -0.23 33.89 -5.74
N THR A 634 -0.86 33.04 -4.93
CA THR A 634 -2.26 32.66 -5.11
C THR A 634 -2.91 32.32 -3.77
N ASP A 635 -4.14 32.79 -3.58
CA ASP A 635 -4.99 32.48 -2.42
C ASP A 635 -5.69 31.11 -2.54
N ALA A 636 -5.37 30.34 -3.58
CA ALA A 636 -5.88 28.98 -3.75
C ALA A 636 -5.56 28.11 -2.51
N PRO A 637 -6.56 27.41 -1.94
CA PRO A 637 -6.34 26.52 -0.80
C PRO A 637 -5.51 25.30 -1.24
N TYR A 638 -4.70 24.78 -0.33
CA TYR A 638 -4.06 23.48 -0.54
C TYR A 638 -5.12 22.38 -0.60
N GLN A 639 -4.93 21.49 -1.58
CA GLN A 639 -5.63 20.23 -1.66
C GLN A 639 -4.58 19.15 -1.92
N LEU A 640 -4.47 18.17 -1.02
CA LEU A 640 -3.73 16.94 -1.32
C LEU A 640 -4.35 16.30 -2.55
N SER A 641 -3.52 15.93 -3.53
CA SER A 641 -4.03 15.40 -4.79
C SER A 641 -4.64 14.01 -4.60
N LYS A 642 -5.62 13.66 -5.44
CA LYS A 642 -6.13 12.28 -5.53
C LYS A 642 -5.07 11.26 -5.97
N HIS A 643 -3.90 11.72 -6.39
CA HIS A 643 -2.76 10.91 -6.83
C HIS A 643 -1.77 10.63 -5.70
N LEU A 644 -1.94 11.18 -4.50
CA LEU A 644 -1.10 10.99 -3.30
C LEU A 644 -0.71 9.52 -3.05
N LEU A 645 -1.64 8.59 -3.30
CA LEU A 645 -1.46 7.16 -3.07
C LEU A 645 -0.73 6.43 -4.20
N ARG A 646 -0.78 7.02 -5.40
CA ARG A 646 -0.08 6.54 -6.60
C ARG A 646 1.41 6.94 -6.61
N VAL A 647 1.86 7.75 -5.66
CA VAL A 647 3.26 8.14 -5.47
C VAL A 647 4.03 6.94 -4.90
N PRO A 648 4.85 6.18 -5.67
CA PRO A 648 5.57 5.02 -5.13
C PRO A 648 6.66 5.42 -4.12
N TYR A 649 7.22 4.43 -3.43
CA TYR A 649 8.44 4.63 -2.64
C TYR A 649 9.56 5.24 -3.50
N CYS A 650 10.33 6.16 -2.93
CA CYS A 650 11.40 6.90 -3.63
C CYS A 650 10.96 7.68 -4.89
N ALA A 651 9.66 7.90 -5.12
CA ALA A 651 9.16 8.81 -6.15
C ALA A 651 9.76 10.21 -5.99
N LEU A 652 10.16 10.81 -7.12
CA LEU A 652 10.84 12.09 -7.19
C LEU A 652 10.05 13.08 -8.05
N ALA A 653 9.76 14.27 -7.52
CA ALA A 653 9.29 15.43 -8.26
C ALA A 653 10.40 16.48 -8.38
N ALA A 654 10.38 17.26 -9.46
CA ALA A 654 11.40 18.27 -9.77
C ALA A 654 10.78 19.59 -10.20
N LEU A 655 11.25 20.70 -9.61
CA LEU A 655 11.00 22.06 -10.07
C LEU A 655 12.32 22.70 -10.48
N ARG A 656 12.27 23.61 -11.46
CA ARG A 656 13.47 24.28 -11.98
C ARG A 656 13.26 25.75 -12.30
N GLY A 657 14.31 26.54 -12.03
CA GLY A 657 14.46 27.94 -12.43
C GLY A 657 13.52 28.94 -11.75
N LYS A 658 13.64 30.21 -12.11
CA LYS A 658 12.71 31.28 -11.73
C LYS A 658 12.11 31.87 -13.02
N PRO A 659 10.77 31.91 -13.20
CA PRO A 659 9.73 31.40 -12.29
C PRO A 659 9.76 29.87 -12.14
N TRP A 660 9.37 29.36 -10.96
CA TRP A 660 9.43 27.94 -10.65
C TRP A 660 8.40 27.14 -11.44
N ARG A 661 8.89 26.24 -12.30
CA ARG A 661 8.06 25.32 -13.10
C ARG A 661 8.33 23.89 -12.68
N LEU A 662 7.26 23.10 -12.51
CA LEU A 662 7.34 21.65 -12.42
C LEU A 662 7.86 21.11 -13.77
N VAL A 663 8.81 20.18 -13.71
CA VAL A 663 9.48 19.60 -14.87
C VAL A 663 9.69 18.10 -14.66
N SER A 664 9.98 17.38 -15.74
CA SER A 664 10.44 15.99 -15.64
C SER A 664 11.74 15.94 -14.82
N PRO A 665 11.87 15.03 -13.83
CA PRO A 665 13.13 14.83 -13.12
C PRO A 665 14.26 14.42 -14.07
N PRO A 666 15.53 14.71 -13.74
CA PRO A 666 16.68 14.34 -14.57
C PRO A 666 17.01 12.82 -14.51
N VAL A 667 16.17 12.01 -13.87
CA VAL A 667 16.35 10.57 -13.62
C VAL A 667 15.07 9.81 -13.94
N PRO A 668 15.15 8.53 -14.36
CA PRO A 668 13.96 7.72 -14.61
C PRO A 668 13.20 7.39 -13.31
N PRO A 669 11.89 7.08 -13.40
CA PRO A 669 11.16 6.46 -12.30
C PRO A 669 11.63 5.02 -12.06
N SER A 670 11.34 4.47 -10.88
CA SER A 670 11.67 3.10 -10.50
C SER A 670 10.42 2.27 -10.25
N ILE A 671 10.49 0.97 -10.55
CA ILE A 671 9.45 -0.03 -10.28
C ILE A 671 10.10 -1.37 -9.90
N ASN A 672 9.52 -2.08 -8.93
CA ASN A 672 9.89 -3.44 -8.59
C ASN A 672 8.64 -4.25 -8.22
N SER A 673 8.66 -5.57 -8.45
CA SER A 673 7.63 -6.46 -7.94
C SER A 673 7.80 -6.72 -6.44
N SER A 674 6.80 -7.32 -5.81
CA SER A 674 6.95 -7.96 -4.50
C SER A 674 7.68 -9.31 -4.64
N SER A 675 8.18 -9.82 -3.50
CA SER A 675 8.65 -11.19 -3.34
C SER A 675 8.10 -11.75 -2.04
N GLY A 676 7.53 -12.96 -2.07
CA GLY A 676 7.05 -13.63 -0.86
C GLY A 676 8.20 -14.16 0.00
N ARG A 677 7.93 -14.33 1.31
CA ARG A 677 8.83 -15.05 2.22
C ARG A 677 8.69 -16.55 1.99
N PHE A 678 9.78 -17.23 1.63
CA PHE A 678 9.81 -18.67 1.41
C PHE A 678 10.09 -19.42 2.72
N ASP A 679 9.31 -20.47 3.01
CA ASP A 679 9.63 -21.44 4.06
C ASP A 679 10.29 -22.67 3.44
N TRP A 680 11.57 -22.87 3.73
CA TRP A 680 12.33 -24.05 3.28
C TRP A 680 11.77 -25.35 3.84
N LYS A 681 10.99 -25.32 4.93
CA LYS A 681 10.48 -26.53 5.57
C LYS A 681 9.54 -27.32 4.66
N LEU A 682 8.90 -26.67 3.68
CA LEU A 682 8.11 -27.27 2.61
C LEU A 682 8.91 -28.31 1.79
N LEU A 683 10.24 -28.18 1.73
CA LEU A 683 11.11 -29.14 1.04
C LEU A 683 11.32 -30.44 1.83
N ASN A 684 11.11 -30.44 3.15
CA ASN A 684 11.17 -31.68 3.95
C ASN A 684 10.02 -32.64 3.62
N ASP A 685 8.91 -32.12 3.10
CA ASP A 685 7.76 -32.94 2.70
C ASP A 685 7.97 -33.59 1.32
N ILE A 686 8.88 -33.03 0.51
CA ILE A 686 9.39 -33.66 -0.72
C ILE A 686 10.43 -34.74 -0.40
N ILE A 687 11.31 -34.52 0.58
CA ILE A 687 12.37 -35.46 0.99
C ILE A 687 11.83 -36.69 1.75
N LYS A 688 10.54 -36.71 2.09
CA LYS A 688 9.84 -37.83 2.77
C LYS A 688 8.95 -38.67 1.85
N GLN A 689 8.98 -38.40 0.54
CA GLN A 689 8.36 -39.22 -0.50
C GLN A 689 9.42 -40.13 -1.15
#